data_AF-A0A956JHG4-F1
#
_entry.id   AF-A0A956JHG4-F1
#
_cell.length_a   1.000
_cell.length_b   1.000
_cell.length_c   1.000
_cell.angle_alpha   90.00
_cell.angle_beta   90.00
_cell.angle_gamma   90.00
#
_symmetry.space_group_name_H-M   'P 1'
#
loop_
_entity.id
_entity.type
_entity.pdbx_description
1 polymer ?
#
loop_
_entity_poly.entity_id
_entity_poly.type
_entity_poly.pdbx_seq_one_letter_code
_entity_poly.pdbx_strand_id
1 'polypeptide(L)'
;MPKPTLRHHPLLLTLLAGVALVACNAEEELDLDDLREPQGAIAPRAGQFPADQLFLELKEAESKMPAPIQREVIDVGTLNGQTGYFTGLKNIPPEWDPELKIWIPGMDAVAPIGAVNATLHFEVTNPSGAFRVTVDGVTHYDSDQDGVIEVDVGRATNLDWEARSGIKSYSDGLVITRAGVNGVGAFTVGAWPIAMIYEPPTNEAATNSSSFSEITQRTSTTTISSTSSESFKHPPPFISVANIFAKAEALGDKLGANHPAGLILQNLGNLFGTVRTEVIEGSSISSEKTIELSTEDMLSITTSIDMGPGRGDVMGYLKNARLAWILENGKLSVSLIDYETLAYTSLHLLREDLAVARGGGVDTITGLDEESLESLVALDPFVAGEDAALDPSRFVYDQTVEISGVSLAVSASHSRTVTDKEVESSFKTRVRDADSGWLSALGMGVSENGKTTTTLTQSSSRSISVGETTEAQFMLAANANEFYSVDVYYDRMFGTFALRRPEGGACPAFDPSDPDGSFCNDPACPCFAGEGDCDSDSQCAPGLVCGTDNGPHYGLPANWDVCVPEFCPVFDPSDPDGALCNDPDCPCGLATGDCDNDSQCAPGLVCGHDVGPLYGLPAGWDVCVDPQCPLFDPDVTDWSFCSADCPCGFGQGDCDSDSECAPGFVCGHDNGPEFGYPSTWDVCVPAE
;
A
#
# COMPACT_ATOMS: atom_id res chain seq x y z
N MET A 1 10.46 68.32 45.82
CA MET A 1 11.89 68.67 45.66
C MET A 1 12.46 67.87 44.50
N PRO A 2 13.43 68.42 43.75
CA PRO A 2 13.29 68.66 42.32
C PRO A 2 14.17 67.69 41.47
N LYS A 3 13.73 67.31 40.25
CA LYS A 3 14.31 67.68 38.93
C LYS A 3 15.60 66.92 38.51
N PRO A 4 15.99 66.91 37.21
CA PRO A 4 15.30 66.40 36.01
C PRO A 4 16.32 65.71 35.03
N THR A 5 15.91 65.38 33.80
CA THR A 5 16.53 65.77 32.50
C THR A 5 17.08 64.57 31.72
N LEU A 6 17.06 64.47 30.39
CA LEU A 6 16.40 65.21 29.30
C LEU A 6 16.39 64.27 28.06
N ARG A 7 15.28 64.29 27.31
CA ARG A 7 15.11 64.27 25.84
C ARG A 7 16.28 63.80 24.93
N HIS A 8 15.97 62.97 23.93
CA HIS A 8 15.57 63.39 22.56
C HIS A 8 15.26 62.18 21.63
N HIS A 9 14.13 62.25 20.91
CA HIS A 9 13.83 61.56 19.63
C HIS A 9 14.75 62.07 18.49
N PRO A 10 14.69 61.58 17.23
CA PRO A 10 14.13 60.34 16.63
C PRO A 10 15.16 59.68 15.65
N LEU A 11 14.81 58.57 14.96
CA LEU A 11 14.93 58.39 13.49
C LEU A 11 14.99 56.92 13.05
N LEU A 12 14.11 56.64 12.10
CA LEU A 12 14.26 55.83 10.88
C LEU A 12 14.68 54.35 11.00
N LEU A 13 13.66 53.52 10.75
CA LEU A 13 13.72 52.13 10.36
C LEU A 13 14.16 52.02 8.88
N THR A 14 15.26 51.33 8.58
CA THR A 14 15.50 50.73 7.26
C THR A 14 16.43 49.51 7.35
N LEU A 15 16.06 48.47 6.60
CA LEU A 15 16.67 47.15 6.42
C LEU A 15 18.21 47.15 6.15
N LEU A 16 18.91 46.08 6.57
CA LEU A 16 19.55 45.04 5.71
C LEU A 16 20.59 44.19 6.48
N ALA A 17 20.47 42.87 6.27
CA ALA A 17 21.46 41.79 6.16
C ALA A 17 22.90 41.90 6.73
N GLY A 18 23.39 40.77 7.26
CA GLY A 18 24.82 40.40 7.11
C GLY A 18 25.51 39.76 8.32
N VAL A 19 25.56 38.43 8.30
CA VAL A 19 26.68 37.52 8.65
C VAL A 19 27.91 38.11 9.40
N ALA A 20 28.26 37.52 10.55
CA ALA A 20 29.63 37.34 11.06
C ALA A 20 29.63 36.22 12.12
N LEU A 21 30.19 35.03 11.83
CA LEU A 21 31.55 34.58 12.17
C LEU A 21 31.95 34.75 13.65
N VAL A 22 32.11 33.62 14.36
CA VAL A 22 33.16 33.45 15.37
C VAL A 22 33.78 32.06 15.19
N ALA A 23 35.09 32.08 14.91
CA ALA A 23 35.96 30.93 14.73
C ALA A 23 36.30 30.24 16.06
N CYS A 24 36.60 28.95 16.00
CA CYS A 24 37.41 28.27 17.01
C CYS A 24 38.47 27.43 16.31
N ASN A 25 39.74 27.81 16.51
CA ASN A 25 40.93 27.06 16.10
C ASN A 25 41.17 25.90 17.07
N ALA A 26 41.50 24.72 16.53
CA ALA A 26 42.45 23.79 17.13
C ALA A 26 43.01 22.90 16.00
N GLU A 27 44.31 23.02 15.78
CA GLU A 27 45.11 22.15 14.92
C GLU A 27 45.47 20.88 15.70
N GLU A 28 45.20 19.70 15.14
CA GLU A 28 45.92 18.47 15.48
C GLU A 28 46.00 17.58 14.23
N GLU A 29 47.22 17.29 13.78
CA GLU A 29 47.56 16.35 12.72
C GLU A 29 47.05 14.95 13.06
N LEU A 30 46.31 14.31 12.14
CA LEU A 30 46.03 12.87 12.21
C LEU A 30 46.25 12.19 10.85
N ASP A 31 46.93 11.06 10.99
CA ASP A 31 47.57 10.19 10.01
C ASP A 31 46.61 9.60 8.95
N LEU A 32 47.12 9.38 7.74
CA LEU A 32 46.34 9.12 6.52
C LEU A 32 46.39 7.64 6.08
N ASP A 33 46.34 6.69 7.02
CA ASP A 33 46.57 5.26 6.72
C ASP A 33 45.64 4.23 7.41
N ASP A 34 44.42 4.60 7.84
CA ASP A 34 43.45 3.63 8.38
C ASP A 34 42.05 3.77 7.77
N LEU A 35 41.91 3.36 6.50
CA LEU A 35 40.62 3.17 5.83
C LEU A 35 40.43 1.69 5.48
N ARG A 36 40.03 0.88 6.47
CA ARG A 36 39.36 -0.40 6.22
C ARG A 36 38.59 -0.88 7.45
N GLU A 37 37.33 -0.49 7.58
CA GLU A 37 36.20 -1.28 8.12
C GLU A 37 34.89 -0.45 8.04
N PRO A 38 33.75 -1.01 7.59
CA PRO A 38 32.47 -0.31 7.64
C PRO A 38 31.83 -0.52 9.02
N GLN A 39 31.97 0.44 9.93
CA GLN A 39 31.17 0.45 11.16
C GLN A 39 29.83 1.14 10.91
N GLY A 40 28.88 0.37 10.36
CA GLY A 40 27.45 0.66 10.45
C GLY A 40 26.91 0.17 11.80
N ALA A 41 27.20 0.90 12.87
CA ALA A 41 26.52 0.73 14.15
C ALA A 41 26.37 2.12 14.79
N ILE A 42 25.20 2.71 14.60
CA ILE A 42 24.80 3.87 15.40
C ILE A 42 24.69 3.36 16.83
N ALA A 43 25.53 3.89 17.73
CA ALA A 43 25.46 3.57 19.16
C ALA A 43 24.05 3.91 19.70
N PRO A 44 23.45 3.09 20.57
CA PRO A 44 22.14 3.38 21.14
C PRO A 44 22.20 4.70 21.91
N ARG A 45 21.25 5.60 21.65
CA ARG A 45 21.11 6.86 22.41
C ARG A 45 21.00 6.51 23.89
N ALA A 46 21.87 7.12 24.71
CA ALA A 46 21.78 7.08 26.16
C ALA A 46 20.49 7.79 26.62
N GLY A 47 19.41 7.02 26.79
CA GLY A 47 18.09 7.45 27.28
C GLY A 47 17.06 6.30 27.38
N GLN A 48 17.53 5.05 27.45
CA GLN A 48 16.73 3.82 27.29
C GLN A 48 16.27 3.21 28.64
N PHE A 49 16.52 3.90 29.76
CA PHE A 49 16.53 3.30 31.10
C PHE A 49 15.19 3.26 31.89
N PRO A 50 14.03 3.79 31.44
CA PRO A 50 12.74 3.54 32.12
C PRO A 50 11.79 2.54 31.42
N ALA A 51 11.86 2.37 30.10
CA ALA A 51 10.87 1.61 29.32
C ALA A 51 11.04 0.08 29.44
N ASP A 52 12.29 -0.40 29.43
CA ASP A 52 12.63 -1.82 29.65
C ASP A 52 12.12 -2.33 30.99
N GLN A 53 12.35 -1.55 32.05
CA GLN A 53 11.95 -1.93 33.40
C GLN A 53 10.43 -1.97 33.54
N LEU A 54 9.71 -1.01 32.95
CA LEU A 54 8.25 -1.03 32.92
C LEU A 54 7.72 -2.29 32.24
N PHE A 55 8.25 -2.62 31.06
CA PHE A 55 7.86 -3.82 30.32
C PHE A 55 8.07 -5.08 31.18
N LEU A 56 9.23 -5.21 31.81
CA LEU A 56 9.57 -6.35 32.66
C LEU A 56 8.69 -6.45 33.91
N GLU A 57 8.40 -5.33 34.60
CA GLU A 57 7.54 -5.33 35.79
C GLU A 57 6.09 -5.68 35.45
N LEU A 58 5.58 -5.22 34.30
CA LEU A 58 4.25 -5.61 33.81
C LEU A 58 4.21 -7.09 33.44
N LYS A 59 5.25 -7.62 32.78
CA LYS A 59 5.38 -9.05 32.50
C LYS A 59 5.46 -9.89 33.78
N GLU A 60 6.17 -9.40 34.80
CA GLU A 60 6.22 -10.09 36.09
C GLU A 60 4.84 -10.10 36.77
N ALA A 61 4.11 -8.98 36.73
CA ALA A 61 2.75 -8.89 37.26
C ALA A 61 1.79 -9.82 36.51
N GLU A 62 1.88 -9.88 35.17
CA GLU A 62 1.13 -10.78 34.30
C GLU A 62 1.26 -12.25 34.74
N SER A 63 2.50 -12.71 34.91
CA SER A 63 2.82 -14.09 35.31
C SER A 63 2.24 -14.50 36.68
N LYS A 64 1.86 -13.50 37.49
CA LYS A 64 1.33 -13.67 38.85
C LYS A 64 -0.19 -13.49 38.92
N MET A 65 -0.88 -13.28 37.80
CA MET A 65 -2.34 -13.23 37.76
C MET A 65 -2.94 -14.50 37.18
N PRO A 66 -4.07 -14.96 37.74
CA PRO A 66 -4.79 -16.10 37.17
C PRO A 66 -5.40 -15.71 35.81
N ALA A 67 -5.26 -16.57 34.80
CA ALA A 67 -5.94 -16.37 33.53
C ALA A 67 -7.47 -16.28 33.74
N PRO A 68 -8.17 -15.38 33.04
CA PRO A 68 -9.59 -15.16 33.24
C PRO A 68 -10.41 -16.29 32.60
N ILE A 69 -11.63 -16.51 33.11
CA ILE A 69 -12.59 -17.42 32.48
C ILE A 69 -12.90 -16.87 31.08
N GLN A 70 -12.75 -17.70 30.06
CA GLN A 70 -12.81 -17.22 28.66
C GLN A 70 -14.24 -16.97 28.19
N ARG A 71 -15.19 -17.83 28.58
CA ARG A 71 -16.58 -17.74 28.16
C ARG A 71 -17.50 -18.21 29.27
N GLU A 72 -18.63 -17.55 29.41
CA GLU A 72 -19.73 -17.94 30.29
C GLU A 72 -21.06 -17.90 29.51
N VAL A 73 -21.92 -18.88 29.75
CA VAL A 73 -23.26 -18.94 29.14
C VAL A 73 -24.25 -18.25 30.08
N ILE A 74 -24.99 -17.30 29.54
CA ILE A 74 -26.04 -16.55 30.24
C ILE A 74 -27.39 -17.14 29.82
N ASP A 75 -28.08 -17.77 30.75
CA ASP A 75 -29.47 -18.18 30.56
C ASP A 75 -30.38 -16.94 30.48
N VAL A 76 -30.73 -16.53 29.27
CA VAL A 76 -31.58 -15.35 29.06
C VAL A 76 -33.03 -15.70 29.34
N GLY A 77 -33.50 -16.84 28.84
CA GLY A 77 -34.81 -17.36 29.18
C GLY A 77 -35.51 -18.18 28.10
N THR A 78 -36.76 -18.52 28.40
CA THR A 78 -37.59 -19.43 27.62
C THR A 78 -38.85 -18.71 27.13
N LEU A 79 -39.10 -18.78 25.82
CA LEU A 79 -40.34 -18.32 25.18
C LEU A 79 -41.37 -19.45 25.11
N ASN A 80 -42.60 -19.22 25.55
CA ASN A 80 -43.70 -20.11 25.20
C ASN A 80 -44.25 -19.74 23.81
N GLY A 81 -44.00 -20.59 22.81
CA GLY A 81 -44.37 -20.35 21.42
C GLY A 81 -45.86 -20.25 21.16
N GLN A 82 -46.73 -20.80 22.01
CA GLN A 82 -48.19 -20.69 21.86
C GLN A 82 -48.75 -19.40 22.46
N THR A 83 -48.27 -18.99 23.63
CA THR A 83 -48.83 -17.85 24.37
C THR A 83 -48.09 -16.54 24.10
N GLY A 84 -46.80 -16.60 23.77
CA GLY A 84 -45.89 -15.45 23.74
C GLY A 84 -45.37 -15.05 25.12
N TYR A 85 -45.66 -15.83 26.16
CA TYR A 85 -45.14 -15.58 27.50
C TYR A 85 -43.66 -15.95 27.58
N PHE A 86 -42.83 -15.02 28.06
CA PHE A 86 -41.40 -15.25 28.28
C PHE A 86 -41.11 -15.47 29.77
N THR A 87 -40.14 -16.31 30.11
CA THR A 87 -39.60 -16.47 31.47
C THR A 87 -38.09 -16.34 31.44
N GLY A 88 -37.49 -15.56 32.33
CA GLY A 88 -36.05 -15.35 32.35
C GLY A 88 -35.68 -13.94 32.78
N LEU A 89 -34.53 -13.46 32.29
CA LEU A 89 -34.05 -12.10 32.48
C LEU A 89 -34.96 -11.12 31.73
N LYS A 90 -35.49 -10.12 32.45
CA LYS A 90 -36.44 -9.13 31.91
C LYS A 90 -36.18 -7.76 32.51
N ASN A 91 -36.41 -6.72 31.71
CA ASN A 91 -36.38 -5.36 32.21
C ASN A 91 -37.52 -5.13 33.21
N ILE A 92 -37.23 -4.38 34.27
CA ILE A 92 -38.23 -3.88 35.21
C ILE A 92 -38.79 -2.59 34.60
N PRO A 93 -40.06 -2.54 34.18
CA PRO A 93 -40.61 -1.32 33.61
C PRO A 93 -40.68 -0.21 34.67
N PRO A 94 -40.59 1.07 34.25
CA PRO A 94 -40.77 2.18 35.17
C PRO A 94 -42.13 2.09 35.87
N GLU A 95 -42.13 2.26 37.18
CA GLU A 95 -43.32 2.15 38.03
C GLU A 95 -43.65 3.51 38.65
N TRP A 96 -44.93 3.85 38.66
CA TRP A 96 -45.40 5.04 39.36
C TRP A 96 -45.57 4.72 40.85
N ASP A 97 -44.82 5.43 41.71
CA ASP A 97 -45.01 5.36 43.15
C ASP A 97 -46.10 6.35 43.59
N PRO A 98 -47.29 5.87 44.02
CA PRO A 98 -48.40 6.73 44.41
C PRO A 98 -48.17 7.46 45.74
N GLU A 99 -47.27 6.97 46.60
CA GLU A 99 -46.93 7.60 47.89
C GLU A 99 -45.89 8.71 47.72
N LEU A 100 -44.84 8.43 46.93
CA LEU A 100 -43.77 9.39 46.66
C LEU A 100 -44.09 10.36 45.51
N LYS A 101 -45.11 10.06 44.69
CA LYS A 101 -45.48 10.83 43.48
C LYS A 101 -44.31 11.01 42.52
N ILE A 102 -43.46 10.00 42.39
CA ILE A 102 -42.35 9.94 41.45
C ILE A 102 -42.50 8.73 40.55
N TRP A 103 -41.96 8.84 39.35
CA TRP A 103 -41.67 7.66 38.53
C TRP A 103 -40.38 7.05 39.04
N ILE A 104 -40.45 5.80 39.49
CA ILE A 104 -39.27 4.97 39.70
C ILE A 104 -38.76 4.61 38.31
N PRO A 105 -37.52 4.97 37.95
CA PRO A 105 -36.94 4.58 36.67
C PRO A 105 -37.00 3.06 36.51
N GLY A 106 -37.28 2.59 35.29
CA GLY A 106 -37.12 1.18 34.97
C GLY A 106 -35.67 0.74 35.17
N MET A 107 -35.46 -0.54 35.42
CA MET A 107 -34.12 -1.12 35.53
C MET A 107 -33.94 -2.13 34.41
N ASP A 108 -32.83 -2.00 33.68
CA ASP A 108 -32.48 -2.99 32.67
C ASP A 108 -32.18 -4.34 33.35
N ALA A 109 -32.42 -5.43 32.63
CA ALA A 109 -31.97 -6.75 33.03
C ALA A 109 -30.45 -6.74 33.09
N VAL A 110 -29.87 -7.10 34.23
CA VAL A 110 -28.41 -7.15 34.40
C VAL A 110 -27.95 -8.59 34.61
N ALA A 111 -26.98 -9.03 33.81
CA ALA A 111 -26.31 -10.32 33.95
C ALA A 111 -24.83 -10.10 34.34
N PRO A 112 -24.45 -10.31 35.62
CA PRO A 112 -23.05 -10.32 36.02
C PRO A 112 -22.39 -11.64 35.62
N ILE A 113 -21.22 -11.57 34.98
CA ILE A 113 -20.41 -12.75 34.60
C ILE A 113 -18.98 -12.62 35.10
N GLY A 114 -18.35 -13.77 35.36
CA GLY A 114 -16.93 -13.89 35.71
C GLY A 114 -16.02 -14.15 34.50
N ALA A 115 -16.55 -14.03 33.29
CA ALA A 115 -15.85 -14.36 32.05
C ALA A 115 -15.65 -13.17 31.10
N VAL A 116 -14.70 -13.33 30.19
CA VAL A 116 -14.38 -12.36 29.14
C VAL A 116 -15.48 -12.31 28.09
N ASN A 117 -15.88 -13.47 27.54
CA ASN A 117 -16.93 -13.58 26.54
C ASN A 117 -18.22 -14.12 27.14
N ALA A 118 -19.34 -13.75 26.54
CA ALA A 118 -20.67 -14.21 26.92
C ALA A 118 -21.36 -14.90 25.75
N THR A 119 -22.06 -15.98 26.03
CA THR A 119 -22.99 -16.62 25.10
C THR A 119 -24.38 -16.53 25.69
N LEU A 120 -25.34 -15.98 24.95
CA LEU A 120 -26.74 -15.93 25.37
C LEU A 120 -27.41 -17.24 25.02
N HIS A 121 -28.08 -17.86 25.99
CA HIS A 121 -28.86 -19.08 25.81
C HIS A 121 -30.36 -18.75 25.88
N PHE A 122 -31.07 -19.12 24.80
CA PHE A 122 -32.51 -18.95 24.66
C PHE A 122 -33.17 -20.29 24.37
N GLU A 123 -34.35 -20.49 24.95
CA GLU A 123 -35.15 -21.69 24.71
C GLU A 123 -36.56 -21.33 24.20
N VAL A 124 -37.21 -22.28 23.53
CA VAL A 124 -38.65 -22.24 23.25
C VAL A 124 -39.36 -23.48 23.78
N THR A 125 -40.53 -23.28 24.39
CA THR A 125 -41.46 -24.35 24.74
C THR A 125 -42.76 -24.20 23.96
N ASN A 126 -43.39 -25.31 23.59
CA ASN A 126 -44.62 -25.31 22.79
C ASN A 126 -44.50 -24.43 21.52
N PRO A 127 -43.54 -24.71 20.62
CA PRO A 127 -43.32 -23.89 19.43
C PRO A 127 -44.59 -23.82 18.58
N SER A 128 -44.94 -22.62 18.10
CA SER A 128 -46.08 -22.40 17.18
C SER A 128 -45.64 -22.14 15.74
N GLY A 129 -44.34 -22.27 15.48
CA GLY A 129 -43.66 -22.10 14.20
C GLY A 129 -42.14 -22.14 14.41
N ALA A 130 -41.38 -21.81 13.36
CA ALA A 130 -39.92 -21.75 13.43
C ALA A 130 -39.45 -20.84 14.58
N PHE A 131 -38.50 -21.33 15.37
CA PHE A 131 -37.87 -20.57 16.44
C PHE A 131 -36.66 -19.80 15.90
N ARG A 132 -36.59 -18.52 16.23
CA ARG A 132 -35.48 -17.64 15.89
C ARG A 132 -35.27 -16.62 16.99
N VAL A 133 -34.02 -16.19 17.15
CA VAL A 133 -33.63 -15.11 18.06
C VAL A 133 -32.92 -14.05 17.24
N THR A 134 -33.27 -12.79 17.43
CA THR A 134 -32.53 -11.66 16.88
C THR A 134 -31.80 -10.96 18.00
N VAL A 135 -30.49 -10.74 17.87
CA VAL A 135 -29.67 -9.99 18.83
C VAL A 135 -28.97 -8.87 18.06
N ASP A 136 -29.12 -7.62 18.51
CA ASP A 136 -28.56 -6.42 17.87
C ASP A 136 -28.84 -6.34 16.35
N GLY A 137 -30.02 -6.80 15.93
CA GLY A 137 -30.44 -6.80 14.52
C GLY A 137 -29.98 -8.01 13.69
N VAL A 138 -29.16 -8.91 14.25
CA VAL A 138 -28.72 -10.15 13.59
C VAL A 138 -29.62 -11.31 14.00
N THR A 139 -30.22 -12.00 13.03
CA THR A 139 -31.16 -13.11 13.29
C THR A 139 -30.47 -14.48 13.20
N HIS A 140 -30.60 -15.26 14.27
CA HIS A 140 -30.17 -16.64 14.42
C HIS A 140 -31.38 -17.57 14.38
N TYR A 141 -31.24 -18.73 13.74
CA TYR A 141 -32.29 -19.72 13.57
C TYR A 141 -31.94 -21.00 14.32
N ASP A 142 -32.95 -21.66 14.88
CA ASP A 142 -32.83 -23.00 15.46
C ASP A 142 -32.61 -24.01 14.32
N SER A 143 -31.34 -24.28 13.99
CA SER A 143 -30.95 -25.21 12.93
C SER A 143 -31.19 -26.66 13.31
N ASP A 144 -31.06 -26.97 14.60
CA ASP A 144 -31.02 -28.33 15.12
C ASP A 144 -32.42 -28.82 15.51
N GLN A 145 -33.40 -27.91 15.50
CA GLN A 145 -34.81 -28.14 15.82
C GLN A 145 -35.02 -28.71 17.22
N ASP A 146 -34.12 -28.39 18.15
CA ASP A 146 -34.18 -28.80 19.55
C ASP A 146 -34.83 -27.74 20.45
N GLY A 147 -35.18 -26.59 19.88
CA GLY A 147 -35.81 -25.48 20.58
C GLY A 147 -34.83 -24.61 21.35
N VAL A 148 -33.52 -24.74 21.08
CA VAL A 148 -32.46 -23.98 21.73
C VAL A 148 -31.75 -23.11 20.70
N ILE A 149 -31.44 -21.87 21.07
CA ILE A 149 -30.56 -21.00 20.29
C ILE A 149 -29.54 -20.38 21.25
N GLU A 150 -28.27 -20.66 20.98
CA GLU A 150 -27.14 -20.00 21.61
C GLU A 150 -26.57 -18.92 20.67
N VAL A 151 -26.37 -17.72 21.20
CA VAL A 151 -25.81 -16.58 20.46
C VAL A 151 -24.54 -16.11 21.17
N ASP A 152 -23.38 -16.28 20.54
CA ASP A 152 -22.13 -15.69 21.06
C ASP A 152 -22.18 -14.17 20.87
N VAL A 153 -22.17 -13.44 21.99
CA VAL A 153 -22.19 -11.97 22.01
C VAL A 153 -20.84 -11.40 22.45
N GLY A 154 -19.82 -12.26 22.60
CA GLY A 154 -18.45 -11.87 22.93
C GLY A 154 -18.38 -10.93 24.14
N ARG A 155 -17.79 -9.75 23.94
CA ARG A 155 -17.59 -8.72 24.97
C ARG A 155 -18.70 -7.67 25.02
N ALA A 156 -19.84 -7.90 24.36
CA ALA A 156 -20.95 -6.96 24.38
C ALA A 156 -21.38 -6.63 25.82
N THR A 157 -21.74 -5.37 26.03
CA THR A 157 -22.14 -4.83 27.35
C THR A 157 -23.63 -4.52 27.38
N ASN A 158 -24.17 -3.94 26.32
CA ASN A 158 -25.60 -3.66 26.18
C ASN A 158 -26.07 -4.31 24.89
N LEU A 159 -27.20 -5.02 24.96
CA LEU A 159 -27.73 -5.81 23.85
C LEU A 159 -29.23 -5.63 23.81
N ASP A 160 -29.77 -5.50 22.59
CA ASP A 160 -31.21 -5.61 22.34
C ASP A 160 -31.49 -6.98 21.71
N TRP A 161 -32.56 -7.64 22.13
CA TRP A 161 -32.90 -8.96 21.59
C TRP A 161 -34.40 -9.18 21.38
N GLU A 162 -34.75 -10.06 20.44
CA GLU A 162 -36.11 -10.55 20.18
C GLU A 162 -36.09 -12.09 20.03
N ALA A 163 -36.79 -12.82 20.88
CA ALA A 163 -37.07 -14.24 20.70
C ALA A 163 -38.44 -14.42 20.03
N ARG A 164 -38.54 -15.26 19.00
CA ARG A 164 -39.77 -15.45 18.22
C ARG A 164 -40.02 -16.90 17.83
N SER A 165 -41.26 -17.36 17.99
CA SER A 165 -41.77 -18.62 17.44
C SER A 165 -43.07 -18.36 16.69
N GLY A 166 -43.04 -18.54 15.36
CA GLY A 166 -44.17 -18.22 14.49
C GLY A 166 -44.60 -16.75 14.60
N ILE A 167 -45.86 -16.51 15.00
CA ILE A 167 -46.40 -15.16 15.17
C ILE A 167 -46.18 -14.57 16.58
N LYS A 168 -45.62 -15.36 17.52
CA LYS A 168 -45.39 -14.94 18.90
C LYS A 168 -43.95 -14.51 19.08
N SER A 169 -43.73 -13.36 19.70
CA SER A 169 -42.41 -12.87 20.07
C SER A 169 -42.41 -12.17 21.41
N TYR A 170 -41.21 -12.04 21.98
CA TYR A 170 -40.89 -11.22 23.13
C TYR A 170 -39.54 -10.55 22.87
N SER A 171 -39.42 -9.28 23.21
CA SER A 171 -38.19 -8.49 23.02
C SER A 171 -37.85 -7.72 24.28
N ASP A 172 -36.57 -7.61 24.58
CA ASP A 172 -36.08 -6.87 25.75
C ASP A 172 -34.62 -6.42 25.56
N GLY A 173 -34.12 -5.64 26.52
CA GLY A 173 -32.70 -5.28 26.63
C GLY A 173 -31.98 -6.15 27.66
N LEU A 174 -30.65 -6.28 27.52
CA LEU A 174 -29.79 -6.95 28.50
C LEU A 174 -28.47 -6.20 28.68
N VAL A 175 -28.10 -5.95 29.93
CA VAL A 175 -26.81 -5.36 30.34
C VAL A 175 -25.92 -6.44 30.96
N ILE A 176 -24.77 -6.72 30.35
CA ILE A 176 -23.79 -7.69 30.85
C ILE A 176 -22.69 -6.95 31.61
N THR A 177 -22.44 -7.33 32.87
CA THR A 177 -21.38 -6.75 33.70
C THR A 177 -20.29 -7.77 34.01
N ARG A 178 -19.01 -7.40 33.86
CA ARG A 178 -17.84 -8.30 34.01
C ARG A 178 -17.01 -7.96 35.25
N ALA A 179 -17.69 -7.77 36.37
CA ALA A 179 -17.04 -7.34 37.61
C ALA A 179 -16.04 -8.40 38.11
N GLY A 180 -14.79 -8.00 38.35
CA GLY A 180 -13.75 -8.91 38.86
C GLY A 180 -12.86 -9.57 37.80
N VAL A 181 -13.19 -9.42 36.50
CA VAL A 181 -12.28 -9.81 35.41
C VAL A 181 -11.19 -8.74 35.28
N ASN A 182 -10.06 -8.96 35.93
CA ASN A 182 -8.95 -8.01 35.95
C ASN A 182 -7.63 -8.68 35.52
N GLY A 183 -6.85 -7.96 34.72
CA GLY A 183 -5.56 -8.40 34.23
C GLY A 183 -4.67 -7.21 33.87
N VAL A 184 -3.37 -7.46 33.77
CA VAL A 184 -2.36 -6.52 33.31
C VAL A 184 -1.24 -7.31 32.64
N GLY A 185 -0.54 -6.71 31.69
CA GLY A 185 0.64 -7.32 31.13
C GLY A 185 1.24 -6.47 30.05
N ALA A 186 2.17 -7.08 29.32
CA ALA A 186 2.80 -6.46 28.18
C ALA A 186 3.12 -7.49 27.10
N PHE A 187 3.29 -7.04 25.86
CA PHE A 187 3.68 -7.89 24.74
C PHE A 187 4.45 -7.09 23.68
N THR A 188 5.13 -7.81 22.80
CA THR A 188 5.91 -7.22 21.70
C THR A 188 5.25 -7.53 20.35
N VAL A 189 5.08 -6.51 19.51
CA VAL A 189 4.68 -6.63 18.10
C VAL A 189 5.92 -6.50 17.23
N GLY A 190 6.22 -7.52 16.42
CA GLY A 190 7.46 -7.58 15.63
C GLY A 190 7.61 -6.41 14.65
N ALA A 191 6.56 -6.12 13.88
CA ALA A 191 6.45 -4.93 13.05
C ALA A 191 5.04 -4.36 13.14
N TRP A 192 4.94 -3.07 13.46
CA TRP A 192 3.68 -2.34 13.52
C TRP A 192 3.65 -1.27 12.41
N PRO A 193 2.81 -1.42 11.37
CA PRO A 193 2.69 -0.45 10.28
C PRO A 193 2.08 0.87 10.77
N ILE A 194 2.68 1.98 10.38
CA ILE A 194 2.24 3.34 10.74
C ILE A 194 2.07 4.28 9.55
N ALA A 195 2.65 3.96 8.39
CA ALA A 195 2.54 4.78 7.19
C ALA A 195 2.79 3.95 5.93
N MET A 196 2.20 4.38 4.81
CA MET A 196 2.51 3.90 3.47
C MET A 196 2.71 5.12 2.56
N ILE A 197 3.87 5.22 1.90
CA ILE A 197 4.13 6.24 0.89
C ILE A 197 4.23 5.53 -0.46
N TYR A 198 3.38 5.92 -1.41
CA TYR A 198 3.29 5.28 -2.70
C TYR A 198 4.25 5.92 -3.69
N GLU A 199 5.00 5.11 -4.43
CA GLU A 199 5.82 5.57 -5.55
C GLU A 199 4.93 5.74 -6.80
N PRO A 200 5.03 6.85 -7.56
CA PRO A 200 4.23 7.02 -8.75
C PRO A 200 4.57 6.00 -9.84
N PRO A 201 3.67 5.74 -10.81
CA PRO A 201 4.00 4.96 -12.01
C PRO A 201 5.30 5.43 -12.65
N THR A 202 6.11 4.48 -13.12
CA THR A 202 7.38 4.82 -13.77
C THR A 202 7.13 5.55 -15.10
N ASN A 203 7.98 6.54 -15.35
CA ASN A 203 8.18 7.15 -16.66
C ASN A 203 9.42 6.52 -17.34
N GLU A 204 9.60 6.77 -18.63
CA GLU A 204 10.75 6.27 -19.41
C GLU A 204 12.10 6.59 -18.75
N ALA A 205 12.23 7.78 -18.15
CA ALA A 205 13.45 8.22 -17.50
C ALA A 205 13.64 7.70 -16.06
N ALA A 206 12.66 6.99 -15.50
CA ALA A 206 12.67 6.50 -14.11
C ALA A 206 13.02 7.62 -13.10
N THR A 207 12.31 8.75 -13.18
CA THR A 207 12.54 9.96 -12.36
C THR A 207 11.33 10.41 -11.56
N ASN A 208 10.20 9.73 -11.73
CA ASN A 208 8.98 10.03 -10.98
C ASN A 208 9.17 9.69 -9.49
N SER A 209 8.85 10.63 -8.61
CA SER A 209 8.98 10.44 -7.17
C SER A 209 7.84 11.09 -6.39
N SER A 210 7.48 10.47 -5.27
CA SER A 210 6.52 11.03 -4.31
C SER A 210 7.29 11.57 -3.12
N SER A 211 6.95 12.79 -2.69
CA SER A 211 7.56 13.41 -1.50
C SER A 211 6.50 13.82 -0.50
N PHE A 212 6.61 13.30 0.72
CA PHE A 212 5.65 13.54 1.78
C PHE A 212 6.33 14.23 2.96
N SER A 213 6.06 15.53 3.14
CA SER A 213 6.69 16.40 4.15
C SER A 213 5.86 16.60 5.42
N GLU A 214 4.57 16.21 5.42
CA GLU A 214 3.69 16.31 6.58
C GLU A 214 3.44 14.95 7.24
N ILE A 215 4.49 14.13 7.41
CA ILE A 215 4.43 13.01 8.33
C ILE A 215 4.49 13.56 9.77
N THR A 216 3.53 14.40 10.17
CA THR A 216 3.01 14.21 11.53
C THR A 216 2.61 12.74 11.53
N GLN A 217 3.32 11.86 12.22
CA GLN A 217 3.08 10.41 12.17
C GLN A 217 1.70 10.12 12.78
N ARG A 218 0.69 10.29 11.92
CA ARG A 218 -0.71 10.38 12.30
C ARG A 218 -1.23 8.99 12.56
N THR A 219 -1.11 8.63 13.82
CA THR A 219 -2.19 8.06 14.61
C THR A 219 -2.90 6.84 14.01
N SER A 220 -2.57 5.64 14.49
CA SER A 220 -3.40 4.45 14.29
C SER A 220 -4.18 4.14 15.56
N THR A 221 -5.47 3.85 15.42
CA THR A 221 -6.20 3.13 16.48
C THR A 221 -6.11 1.67 16.13
N THR A 222 -5.23 0.92 16.79
CA THR A 222 -5.19 -0.53 16.61
C THR A 222 -6.16 -1.21 17.57
N THR A 223 -7.29 -1.66 17.04
CA THR A 223 -8.11 -2.69 17.68
C THR A 223 -7.42 -4.02 17.56
N ILE A 224 -7.31 -4.75 18.65
CA ILE A 224 -6.76 -6.10 18.63
C ILE A 224 -7.93 -7.07 18.61
N SER A 225 -8.03 -7.90 17.57
CA SER A 225 -9.18 -8.81 17.37
C SER A 225 -8.76 -10.14 16.78
N SER A 226 -9.22 -11.26 17.33
CA SER A 226 -8.93 -12.60 16.79
C SER A 226 -9.96 -12.99 15.73
N THR A 227 -9.53 -13.80 14.78
CA THR A 227 -10.35 -14.44 13.74
C THR A 227 -11.48 -15.33 14.26
N SER A 228 -11.65 -15.48 15.58
CA SER A 228 -12.64 -16.37 16.20
C SER A 228 -13.74 -15.66 16.98
N SER A 229 -13.83 -14.33 16.97
CA SER A 229 -14.98 -13.65 17.60
C SER A 229 -15.20 -12.26 17.02
N GLU A 230 -16.44 -11.97 16.62
CA GLU A 230 -16.96 -10.63 16.24
C GLU A 230 -16.99 -9.64 17.43
N SER A 231 -16.02 -9.70 18.34
CA SER A 231 -16.17 -9.18 19.71
C SER A 231 -15.75 -7.73 19.92
N PHE A 232 -15.41 -6.99 18.86
CA PHE A 232 -15.14 -5.55 18.94
C PHE A 232 -15.88 -4.79 17.82
N LYS A 233 -17.10 -4.32 18.10
CA LYS A 233 -17.70 -3.20 17.32
C LYS A 233 -16.99 -1.86 17.58
N HIS A 234 -16.13 -1.78 18.61
CA HIS A 234 -15.42 -0.57 19.02
C HIS A 234 -13.99 -0.87 19.50
N PRO A 235 -12.95 -0.16 19.03
CA PRO A 235 -11.57 -0.30 19.50
C PRO A 235 -11.44 -0.13 21.03
N PRO A 236 -10.57 -0.90 21.72
CA PRO A 236 -10.18 -0.55 23.09
C PRO A 236 -9.47 0.82 23.07
N PRO A 237 -9.69 1.66 24.09
CA PRO A 237 -9.04 2.95 24.15
C PRO A 237 -7.52 2.80 24.34
N PHE A 238 -6.73 3.45 23.48
CA PHE A 238 -5.34 3.76 23.80
C PHE A 238 -5.27 4.82 24.89
N ILE A 239 -4.52 4.53 25.93
CA ILE A 239 -4.33 5.45 27.05
C ILE A 239 -2.84 5.70 27.24
N SER A 240 -2.49 6.81 27.87
CA SER A 240 -1.07 7.19 27.98
C SER A 240 -0.37 6.20 28.87
N VAL A 241 0.94 6.08 28.71
CA VAL A 241 1.76 5.29 29.64
C VAL A 241 1.47 5.74 31.08
N ALA A 242 1.30 7.05 31.33
CA ALA A 242 0.87 7.59 32.63
C ALA A 242 -0.51 7.09 33.10
N ASN A 243 -1.47 6.94 32.20
CA ASN A 243 -2.79 6.39 32.53
C ASN A 243 -2.75 4.87 32.72
N ILE A 244 -1.90 4.13 31.98
CA ILE A 244 -1.62 2.72 32.28
C ILE A 244 -1.07 2.59 33.69
N PHE A 245 -0.09 3.43 34.07
CA PHE A 245 0.45 3.45 35.42
C PHE A 245 -0.62 3.67 36.47
N ALA A 246 -1.42 4.73 36.33
CA ALA A 246 -2.48 5.04 37.29
C ALA A 246 -3.50 3.90 37.44
N LYS A 247 -3.86 3.25 36.33
CA LYS A 247 -4.76 2.09 36.36
C LYS A 247 -4.10 0.85 36.95
N ALA A 248 -2.83 0.61 36.66
CA ALA A 248 -2.07 -0.52 37.17
C ALA A 248 -1.89 -0.40 38.70
N GLU A 249 -1.56 0.79 39.20
CA GLU A 249 -1.51 1.09 40.64
C GLU A 249 -2.87 0.89 41.31
N ALA A 250 -3.95 1.44 40.72
CA ALA A 250 -5.31 1.25 41.23
C ALA A 250 -5.74 -0.24 41.24
N LEU A 251 -5.30 -1.02 40.25
CA LEU A 251 -5.50 -2.46 40.23
C LEU A 251 -4.67 -3.15 41.33
N GLY A 252 -3.42 -2.73 41.52
CA GLY A 252 -2.56 -3.18 42.61
C GLY A 252 -3.21 -2.97 43.98
N ASP A 253 -3.81 -1.81 44.21
CA ASP A 253 -4.56 -1.49 45.44
C ASP A 253 -5.80 -2.35 45.62
N LYS A 254 -6.54 -2.64 44.54
CA LYS A 254 -7.69 -3.55 44.57
C LYS A 254 -7.30 -4.99 44.91
N LEU A 255 -6.18 -5.46 44.35
CA LEU A 255 -5.63 -6.79 44.62
C LEU A 255 -5.04 -6.88 46.04
N GLY A 256 -4.47 -5.77 46.52
CA GLY A 256 -3.81 -5.65 47.80
C GLY A 256 -2.43 -6.31 47.85
N ALA A 257 -1.61 -5.91 48.82
CA ALA A 257 -0.21 -6.37 48.97
C ALA A 257 -0.06 -7.88 49.23
N ASN A 258 -1.13 -8.57 49.63
CA ASN A 258 -1.14 -10.03 49.83
C ASN A 258 -1.22 -10.80 48.49
N HIS A 259 -1.67 -10.15 47.42
CA HIS A 259 -1.66 -10.74 46.09
C HIS A 259 -0.27 -10.58 45.47
N PRO A 260 0.36 -11.63 44.91
CA PRO A 260 1.72 -11.55 44.39
C PRO A 260 1.90 -10.51 43.26
N ALA A 261 0.88 -10.30 42.42
CA ALA A 261 0.87 -9.21 41.44
C ALA A 261 0.54 -7.84 42.07
N GLY A 262 -0.22 -7.81 43.16
CA GLY A 262 -0.64 -6.56 43.81
C GLY A 262 0.55 -5.76 44.33
N LEU A 263 1.51 -6.43 44.97
CA LEU A 263 2.72 -5.78 45.46
C LEU A 263 3.60 -5.20 44.34
N ILE A 264 3.70 -5.88 43.19
CA ILE A 264 4.45 -5.35 42.04
C ILE A 264 3.77 -4.09 41.52
N LEU A 265 2.46 -4.18 41.29
CA LEU A 265 1.66 -3.10 40.73
C LEU A 265 1.63 -1.85 41.60
N GLN A 266 1.56 -2.01 42.92
CA GLN A 266 1.64 -0.91 43.89
C GLN A 266 3.00 -0.20 43.87
N ASN A 267 4.07 -0.91 43.52
CA ASN A 267 5.43 -0.36 43.49
C ASN A 267 5.80 0.29 42.15
N LEU A 268 4.99 0.12 41.09
CA LEU A 268 5.17 0.83 39.81
C LEU A 268 5.23 2.35 39.99
N GLY A 269 4.52 2.90 40.98
CA GLY A 269 4.52 4.34 41.29
C GLY A 269 5.91 4.88 41.71
N ASN A 270 6.78 4.03 42.24
CA ASN A 270 8.16 4.42 42.59
C ASN A 270 9.06 4.56 41.34
N LEU A 271 8.77 3.79 40.28
CA LEU A 271 9.43 3.90 38.98
C LEU A 271 9.00 5.18 38.22
N PHE A 272 7.77 5.65 38.46
CA PHE A 272 7.18 6.80 37.77
C PHE A 272 7.86 8.15 38.07
N GLY A 273 8.43 8.32 39.27
CA GLY A 273 9.17 9.53 39.64
C GLY A 273 10.40 9.79 38.75
N THR A 274 10.97 8.73 38.19
CA THR A 274 12.11 8.73 37.25
C THR A 274 11.70 8.73 35.77
N VAL A 275 10.48 8.28 35.43
CA VAL A 275 9.99 8.16 34.04
C VAL A 275 9.53 9.51 33.46
N ARG A 276 9.12 10.48 34.31
CA ARG A 276 8.60 11.80 33.87
C ARG A 276 9.54 12.62 32.97
N THR A 277 10.82 12.30 32.93
CA THR A 277 11.83 13.05 32.17
C THR A 277 12.11 12.51 30.77
N GLU A 278 11.65 11.30 30.42
CA GLU A 278 11.97 10.64 29.13
C GLU A 278 10.79 9.83 28.55
N VAL A 279 9.53 10.18 28.86
CA VAL A 279 8.40 9.63 28.10
C VAL A 279 8.48 10.21 26.69
N ILE A 280 8.92 9.38 25.73
CA ILE A 280 8.93 9.56 24.27
C ILE A 280 8.68 11.02 23.87
N GLU A 281 9.74 11.76 23.57
CA GLU A 281 9.63 12.94 22.71
C GLU A 281 8.88 12.51 21.45
N GLY A 282 7.59 12.85 21.39
CA GLY A 282 6.76 12.59 20.24
C GLY A 282 5.74 11.46 20.29
N SER A 283 5.13 11.15 21.44
CA SER A 283 3.82 10.49 21.42
C SER A 283 2.77 11.20 22.28
N SER A 284 1.62 11.47 21.68
CA SER A 284 0.48 12.20 22.22
C SER A 284 -0.73 11.27 22.24
N ILE A 285 -1.67 11.48 23.16
CA ILE A 285 -2.95 10.78 23.13
C ILE A 285 -4.06 11.78 22.98
N SER A 286 -4.78 11.59 21.90
CA SER A 286 -5.91 12.41 21.57
C SER A 286 -7.08 12.15 22.52
N SER A 287 -8.06 13.05 22.50
CA SER A 287 -9.32 12.91 23.26
C SER A 287 -10.11 11.63 22.93
N GLU A 288 -9.80 10.97 21.82
CA GLU A 288 -10.50 9.78 21.34
C GLU A 288 -9.73 8.47 21.59
N LYS A 289 -8.65 8.53 22.38
CA LYS A 289 -7.87 7.35 22.82
C LYS A 289 -7.20 6.62 21.66
N THR A 290 -6.47 7.39 20.86
CA THR A 290 -5.63 6.94 19.74
C THR A 290 -4.17 7.30 20.05
N ILE A 291 -3.19 6.51 19.61
CA ILE A 291 -1.76 6.86 19.80
C ILE A 291 -1.36 7.80 18.68
N GLU A 292 -1.04 9.04 18.98
CA GLU A 292 -0.44 9.97 18.03
C GLU A 292 1.07 9.92 18.18
N LEU A 293 1.81 9.78 17.08
CA LEU A 293 3.26 9.88 17.08
C LEU A 293 3.60 11.26 16.47
N SER A 294 4.14 12.17 17.25
CA SER A 294 4.48 13.53 16.81
C SER A 294 5.98 13.72 16.83
N THR A 295 6.68 13.49 15.72
CA THR A 295 8.10 13.89 15.65
C THR A 295 8.18 15.42 15.68
N GLU A 296 9.05 16.00 16.52
CA GLU A 296 9.32 17.45 16.50
C GLU A 296 10.03 17.88 15.21
N ASP A 297 10.68 16.93 14.53
CA ASP A 297 11.31 17.11 13.22
C ASP A 297 10.33 16.75 12.09
N MET A 298 10.17 17.67 11.15
CA MET A 298 9.49 17.45 9.88
C MET A 298 10.30 16.45 9.05
N LEU A 299 9.92 15.18 9.08
CA LEU A 299 10.54 14.15 8.24
C LEU A 299 9.90 14.18 6.86
N SER A 300 10.68 14.58 5.85
CA SER A 300 10.30 14.41 4.44
C SER A 300 10.80 13.07 3.94
N ILE A 301 9.90 12.22 3.47
CA ILE A 301 10.24 10.95 2.82
C ILE A 301 9.99 11.09 1.34
N THR A 302 10.99 10.71 0.54
CA THR A 302 10.91 10.69 -0.91
C THR A 302 11.15 9.27 -1.39
N THR A 303 10.28 8.77 -2.28
CA THR A 303 10.51 7.50 -2.98
C THR A 303 11.62 7.69 -4.02
N SER A 304 12.48 6.70 -4.21
CA SER A 304 13.73 6.89 -4.98
C SER A 304 14.28 5.61 -5.58
N ILE A 305 13.48 4.55 -5.69
CA ILE A 305 13.96 3.30 -6.32
C ILE A 305 13.40 3.12 -7.72
N ASP A 306 12.46 3.96 -8.11
CA ASP A 306 11.94 4.11 -9.47
C ASP A 306 11.43 2.77 -10.04
N MET A 307 10.75 2.00 -9.20
CA MET A 307 10.14 0.71 -9.51
C MET A 307 8.62 0.77 -9.58
N GLY A 308 8.02 1.94 -9.39
CA GLY A 308 6.58 2.15 -9.54
C GLY A 308 5.75 1.59 -8.37
N PRO A 309 4.42 1.74 -8.43
CA PRO A 309 3.52 1.32 -7.38
C PRO A 309 3.70 -0.16 -6.99
N GLY A 310 3.67 -0.44 -5.70
CA GLY A 310 3.78 -1.78 -5.12
C GLY A 310 5.18 -2.38 -5.04
N ARG A 311 6.14 -1.91 -5.81
CA ARG A 311 7.57 -2.24 -5.61
C ARG A 311 8.33 -1.08 -4.99
N GLY A 312 8.11 0.10 -5.56
CA GLY A 312 8.63 1.40 -5.18
C GLY A 312 8.17 1.94 -3.85
N ASP A 313 6.97 1.53 -3.46
CA ASP A 313 6.30 2.02 -2.26
C ASP A 313 7.16 1.87 -1.01
N VAL A 314 7.02 2.78 -0.06
CA VAL A 314 7.76 2.79 1.20
C VAL A 314 6.80 2.54 2.37
N MET A 315 7.05 1.45 3.09
CA MET A 315 6.36 1.11 4.33
C MET A 315 7.07 1.72 5.53
N GLY A 316 6.37 2.55 6.29
CA GLY A 316 6.79 3.02 7.60
C GLY A 316 6.26 2.12 8.71
N TYR A 317 7.13 1.63 9.60
CA TYR A 317 6.73 0.74 10.69
C TYR A 317 7.59 0.90 11.96
N LEU A 318 7.00 0.59 13.11
CA LEU A 318 7.73 0.44 14.37
C LEU A 318 8.22 -1.00 14.50
N LYS A 319 9.53 -1.18 14.56
CA LYS A 319 10.17 -2.49 14.80
C LYS A 319 10.15 -2.81 16.29
N ASN A 320 9.74 -4.03 16.62
CA ASN A 320 9.66 -4.56 17.98
C ASN A 320 8.95 -3.59 18.95
N ALA A 321 7.79 -3.09 18.55
CA ALA A 321 6.97 -2.20 19.37
C ALA A 321 6.47 -2.94 20.61
N ARG A 322 6.70 -2.38 21.79
CA ARG A 322 6.29 -2.98 23.07
C ARG A 322 5.07 -2.27 23.61
N LEU A 323 4.03 -3.03 23.91
CA LEU A 323 2.75 -2.52 24.40
C LEU A 323 2.47 -3.01 25.80
N ALA A 324 1.89 -2.14 26.63
CA ALA A 324 1.24 -2.48 27.88
C ALA A 324 -0.26 -2.66 27.65
N TRP A 325 -0.88 -3.59 28.36
CA TRP A 325 -2.32 -3.74 28.40
C TRP A 325 -2.82 -3.85 29.84
N ILE A 326 -4.03 -3.35 30.07
CA ILE A 326 -4.75 -3.51 31.34
C ILE A 326 -6.21 -3.83 31.06
N LEU A 327 -6.70 -4.87 31.73
CA LEU A 327 -8.09 -5.28 31.74
C LEU A 327 -8.65 -4.97 33.13
N GLU A 328 -9.60 -4.07 33.22
CA GLU A 328 -10.23 -3.71 34.49
C GLU A 328 -11.75 -3.87 34.36
N ASN A 329 -12.34 -4.75 35.17
CA ASN A 329 -13.77 -5.10 35.10
C ASN A 329 -14.23 -5.47 33.68
N GLY A 330 -13.41 -6.25 32.97
CA GLY A 330 -13.66 -6.67 31.58
C GLY A 330 -13.43 -5.58 30.52
N LYS A 331 -12.98 -4.38 30.91
CA LYS A 331 -12.65 -3.30 29.97
C LYS A 331 -11.15 -3.24 29.68
N LEU A 332 -10.79 -3.51 28.43
CA LEU A 332 -9.40 -3.47 27.96
C LEU A 332 -8.95 -2.03 27.70
N SER A 333 -7.70 -1.71 28.02
CA SER A 333 -6.98 -0.51 27.58
C SER A 333 -5.54 -0.90 27.24
N VAL A 334 -4.96 -0.24 26.24
CA VAL A 334 -3.62 -0.56 25.72
C VAL A 334 -2.80 0.72 25.65
N SER A 335 -1.47 0.64 25.75
CA SER A 335 -0.54 1.74 25.50
C SER A 335 0.70 1.22 24.79
N LEU A 336 1.23 1.98 23.84
CA LEU A 336 2.61 1.82 23.39
C LEU A 336 3.53 2.28 24.54
N ILE A 337 4.50 1.44 24.90
CA ILE A 337 5.53 1.76 25.90
C ILE A 337 6.70 2.41 25.19
N ASP A 338 7.21 1.75 24.16
CA ASP A 338 8.29 2.18 23.27
C ASP A 338 8.42 1.22 22.07
N TYR A 339 9.47 1.39 21.27
CA TYR A 339 9.82 0.58 20.11
C TYR A 339 11.34 0.58 19.89
N GLU A 340 11.87 -0.43 19.20
CA GLU A 340 13.33 -0.53 18.95
C GLU A 340 13.78 0.47 17.89
N THR A 341 13.06 0.53 16.77
CA THR A 341 13.43 1.39 15.63
C THR A 341 12.19 1.81 14.88
N LEU A 342 12.14 3.09 14.50
CA LEU A 342 11.21 3.58 13.50
C LEU A 342 11.87 3.38 12.12
N ALA A 343 11.33 2.48 11.32
CA ALA A 343 11.90 2.09 10.04
C ALA A 343 11.01 2.55 8.88
N TYR A 344 11.66 2.90 7.77
CA TYR A 344 11.04 3.15 6.47
C TYR A 344 11.75 2.29 5.46
N THR A 345 11.00 1.44 4.76
CA THR A 345 11.60 0.42 3.89
C THR A 345 10.77 0.26 2.63
N SER A 346 11.44 0.17 1.48
CA SER A 346 10.75 -0.07 0.22
C SER A 346 10.11 -1.46 0.19
N LEU A 347 8.97 -1.57 -0.48
CA LEU A 347 8.27 -2.84 -0.67
C LEU A 347 9.13 -3.83 -1.47
N HIS A 348 10.00 -3.33 -2.36
CA HIS A 348 11.01 -4.14 -3.02
C HIS A 348 11.91 -4.88 -2.01
N LEU A 349 12.51 -4.16 -1.05
CA LEU A 349 13.39 -4.76 -0.05
C LEU A 349 12.62 -5.70 0.91
N LEU A 350 11.39 -5.33 1.29
CA LEU A 350 10.54 -6.21 2.11
C LEU A 350 10.19 -7.51 1.38
N ARG A 351 9.97 -7.47 0.06
CA ARG A 351 9.72 -8.66 -0.76
C ARG A 351 10.97 -9.52 -0.92
N GLU A 352 12.15 -8.92 -1.06
CA GLU A 352 13.42 -9.64 -1.08
C GLU A 352 13.68 -10.37 0.24
N ASP A 353 13.52 -9.68 1.36
CA ASP A 353 13.64 -10.28 2.70
C ASP A 353 12.61 -11.39 2.90
N LEU A 354 11.38 -11.22 2.41
CA LEU A 354 10.34 -12.25 2.47
C LEU A 354 10.74 -13.50 1.67
N ALA A 355 11.34 -13.32 0.49
CA ALA A 355 11.84 -14.43 -0.31
C ALA A 355 12.98 -15.19 0.39
N VAL A 356 13.90 -14.45 1.04
CA VAL A 356 14.97 -15.05 1.87
C VAL A 356 14.39 -15.84 3.04
N ALA A 357 13.43 -15.26 3.77
CA ALA A 357 12.80 -15.89 4.92
C ALA A 357 12.07 -17.19 4.53
N ARG A 358 11.29 -17.17 3.44
CA ARG A 358 10.63 -18.36 2.86
C ARG A 358 11.62 -19.43 2.39
N GLY A 359 12.81 -19.02 1.96
CA GLY A 359 13.92 -19.90 1.62
C GLY A 359 14.64 -20.54 2.82
N GLY A 360 14.22 -20.22 4.05
CA GLY A 360 14.86 -20.67 5.29
C GLY A 360 16.11 -19.88 5.68
N GLY A 361 16.35 -18.73 5.04
CA GLY A 361 17.38 -17.77 5.44
C GLY A 361 16.99 -17.07 6.75
N VAL A 362 17.95 -16.91 7.66
CA VAL A 362 17.74 -16.30 8.99
C VAL A 362 18.28 -14.87 9.08
N ASP A 363 19.05 -14.42 8.09
CA ASP A 363 19.68 -13.10 8.05
C ASP A 363 18.97 -12.22 7.00
N THR A 364 17.78 -11.72 7.34
CA THR A 364 17.08 -10.69 6.55
C THR A 364 17.72 -9.32 6.77
N ILE A 365 17.74 -8.47 5.76
CA ILE A 365 18.36 -7.14 5.82
C ILE A 365 17.64 -6.26 6.85
N THR A 366 16.31 -6.32 6.89
CA THR A 366 15.47 -5.60 7.86
C THR A 366 15.48 -6.24 9.25
N GLY A 367 15.92 -7.50 9.36
CA GLY A 367 15.85 -8.30 10.58
C GLY A 367 14.42 -8.63 11.02
N LEU A 368 13.44 -8.57 10.12
CA LEU A 368 12.06 -8.99 10.35
C LEU A 368 11.88 -10.49 10.10
N ASP A 369 10.93 -11.10 10.80
CA ASP A 369 10.53 -12.49 10.53
C ASP A 369 9.56 -12.59 9.36
N GLU A 370 9.45 -13.80 8.79
CA GLU A 370 8.60 -14.10 7.64
C GLU A 370 7.18 -13.57 7.83
N GLU A 371 6.56 -13.83 8.99
CA GLU A 371 5.18 -13.43 9.23
C GLU A 371 5.00 -11.91 9.28
N SER A 372 5.97 -11.19 9.84
CA SER A 372 5.98 -9.73 9.85
C SER A 372 6.16 -9.16 8.44
N LEU A 373 7.05 -9.77 7.64
CA LEU A 373 7.30 -9.37 6.25
C LEU A 373 6.07 -9.59 5.37
N GLU A 374 5.45 -10.78 5.44
CA GLU A 374 4.20 -11.09 4.72
C GLU A 374 3.11 -10.07 5.05
N SER A 375 3.00 -9.70 6.32
CA SER A 375 1.95 -8.80 6.79
C SER A 375 2.16 -7.36 6.35
N LEU A 376 3.41 -6.87 6.34
CA LEU A 376 3.72 -5.55 5.79
C LEU A 376 3.50 -5.51 4.29
N VAL A 377 3.96 -6.52 3.55
CA VAL A 377 3.78 -6.60 2.09
C VAL A 377 2.29 -6.65 1.74
N ALA A 378 1.46 -7.38 2.48
CA ALA A 378 0.02 -7.51 2.20
C ALA A 378 -0.80 -6.22 2.41
N LEU A 379 -0.23 -5.17 3.02
CA LEU A 379 -0.91 -3.88 3.21
C LEU A 379 -0.91 -2.99 1.97
N ASP A 380 0.01 -3.27 1.06
CA ASP A 380 0.12 -2.62 -0.23
C ASP A 380 -1.03 -3.09 -1.16
N PRO A 381 -1.85 -2.17 -1.68
CA PRO A 381 -2.92 -2.50 -2.63
C PRO A 381 -2.38 -2.95 -4.00
N PHE A 382 -1.14 -2.61 -4.36
CA PHE A 382 -0.50 -2.90 -5.64
C PHE A 382 0.31 -4.21 -5.62
N VAL A 383 0.05 -5.09 -4.65
CA VAL A 383 0.67 -6.43 -4.58
C VAL A 383 0.36 -7.29 -5.81
N ALA A 384 -0.78 -7.05 -6.46
CA ALA A 384 -1.17 -7.75 -7.67
C ALA A 384 -0.63 -7.12 -8.97
N GLY A 385 -0.02 -5.93 -8.91
CA GLY A 385 0.47 -5.16 -10.04
C GLY A 385 0.28 -3.65 -9.86
N GLU A 386 1.03 -2.86 -10.63
CA GLU A 386 1.02 -1.39 -10.58
C GLU A 386 -0.35 -0.77 -10.86
N ASP A 387 -1.18 -1.47 -11.65
CA ASP A 387 -2.53 -1.03 -12.06
C ASP A 387 -3.65 -1.70 -11.27
N ALA A 388 -3.33 -2.33 -10.12
CA ALA A 388 -4.32 -3.03 -9.32
C ALA A 388 -5.53 -2.14 -8.98
N ALA A 389 -6.73 -2.73 -9.08
CA ALA A 389 -7.96 -2.05 -8.74
C ALA A 389 -7.98 -1.66 -7.25
N LEU A 390 -8.29 -0.40 -6.97
CA LEU A 390 -8.32 0.14 -5.61
C LEU A 390 -9.72 0.00 -5.01
N ASP A 391 -9.81 -0.54 -3.79
CA ASP A 391 -11.07 -0.69 -3.06
C ASP A 391 -11.69 0.69 -2.73
N PRO A 392 -12.88 1.03 -3.25
CA PRO A 392 -13.56 2.30 -2.98
C PRO A 392 -13.92 2.53 -1.50
N SER A 393 -13.88 1.49 -0.66
CA SER A 393 -14.05 1.62 0.78
C SER A 393 -12.84 2.28 1.46
N ARG A 394 -11.64 2.02 0.95
CA ARG A 394 -10.35 2.53 1.46
C ARG A 394 -9.85 3.75 0.69
N PHE A 395 -10.03 3.77 -0.64
CA PHE A 395 -9.45 4.79 -1.51
C PHE A 395 -10.51 5.77 -2.02
N VAL A 396 -10.16 7.06 -2.03
CA VAL A 396 -11.00 8.14 -2.55
C VAL A 396 -10.28 8.79 -3.71
N TYR A 397 -10.88 8.76 -4.90
CA TYR A 397 -10.33 9.46 -6.07
C TYR A 397 -10.21 10.96 -5.80
N ASP A 398 -9.05 11.54 -6.14
CA ASP A 398 -8.75 12.97 -6.04
C ASP A 398 -8.80 13.61 -7.43
N GLN A 399 -7.88 13.22 -8.32
CA GLN A 399 -7.71 13.79 -9.66
C GLN A 399 -6.94 12.83 -10.58
N THR A 400 -7.02 13.08 -11.89
CA THR A 400 -6.15 12.51 -12.91
C THR A 400 -5.21 13.60 -13.41
N VAL A 401 -3.93 13.27 -13.58
CA VAL A 401 -2.89 14.16 -14.09
C VAL A 401 -2.37 13.59 -15.41
N GLU A 402 -2.44 14.37 -16.47
CA GLU A 402 -1.86 14.05 -17.78
C GLU A 402 -0.52 14.78 -17.95
N ILE A 403 0.49 14.07 -18.47
CA ILE A 403 1.87 14.58 -18.52
C ILE A 403 2.48 14.21 -19.87
N SER A 404 3.09 15.21 -20.51
CA SER A 404 3.87 14.99 -21.73
C SER A 404 4.97 16.03 -21.91
N GLY A 405 6.17 15.59 -22.26
CA GLY A 405 7.31 16.47 -22.53
C GLY A 405 7.72 17.43 -21.41
N VAL A 406 7.30 17.18 -20.16
CA VAL A 406 7.44 18.14 -19.05
C VAL A 406 7.71 17.44 -17.72
N SER A 407 8.42 18.14 -16.82
CA SER A 407 8.49 17.79 -15.40
C SER A 407 7.65 18.76 -14.58
N LEU A 408 6.72 18.23 -13.78
CA LEU A 408 5.74 18.98 -13.02
C LEU A 408 5.72 18.54 -11.56
N ALA A 409 5.71 19.52 -10.65
CA ALA A 409 5.35 19.30 -9.26
C ALA A 409 3.82 19.35 -9.14
N VAL A 410 3.22 18.23 -8.77
CA VAL A 410 1.78 18.06 -8.58
C VAL A 410 1.49 18.07 -7.09
N SER A 411 0.42 18.76 -6.69
CA SER A 411 -0.10 18.71 -5.32
C SER A 411 -1.47 18.06 -5.29
N ALA A 412 -1.70 17.16 -4.34
CA ALA A 412 -3.04 16.68 -3.99
C ALA A 412 -3.39 17.09 -2.57
N SER A 413 -4.68 17.31 -2.32
CA SER A 413 -5.17 17.71 -1.02
C SER A 413 -6.51 17.08 -0.70
N HIS A 414 -6.65 16.45 0.47
CA HIS A 414 -7.92 15.85 0.90
C HIS A 414 -8.43 16.48 2.19
N SER A 415 -9.67 16.95 2.15
CA SER A 415 -10.38 17.45 3.34
C SER A 415 -11.09 16.31 4.05
N ARG A 416 -10.68 16.01 5.28
CA ARG A 416 -11.13 14.81 6.00
C ARG A 416 -12.60 14.88 6.40
N THR A 417 -13.32 13.79 6.16
CA THR A 417 -14.74 13.59 6.48
C THR A 417 -14.94 12.64 7.66
N VAL A 418 -16.18 12.46 8.11
CA VAL A 418 -16.52 11.46 9.16
C VAL A 418 -16.33 10.04 8.64
N THR A 419 -16.63 9.77 7.38
CA THR A 419 -16.45 8.44 6.75
C THR A 419 -14.98 8.04 6.72
N ASP A 420 -14.07 9.00 6.53
CA ASP A 420 -12.62 8.75 6.58
C ASP A 420 -12.13 8.34 7.97
N LYS A 421 -12.96 8.43 9.03
CA LYS A 421 -12.62 8.02 10.41
C LYS A 421 -13.06 6.59 10.74
N GLU A 422 -13.94 6.01 9.92
CA GLU A 422 -14.59 4.74 10.21
C GLU A 422 -14.01 3.57 9.38
N VAL A 423 -12.97 3.82 8.59
CA VAL A 423 -12.29 2.77 7.81
C VAL A 423 -11.43 1.93 8.74
N GLU A 424 -11.60 0.62 8.65
CA GLU A 424 -10.85 -0.37 9.43
C GLU A 424 -10.23 -1.39 8.46
N SER A 425 -8.99 -1.79 8.73
CA SER A 425 -8.29 -2.83 7.99
C SER A 425 -7.54 -3.74 8.96
N SER A 426 -7.61 -5.03 8.71
CA SER A 426 -6.99 -6.05 9.55
C SER A 426 -5.70 -6.56 8.91
N PHE A 427 -4.59 -6.45 9.63
CA PHE A 427 -3.31 -7.05 9.27
C PHE A 427 -2.93 -8.12 10.28
N LYS A 428 -2.13 -9.10 9.86
CA LYS A 428 -1.59 -10.10 10.79
C LYS A 428 -0.27 -9.57 11.34
N THR A 429 0.12 -9.98 12.53
CA THR A 429 1.48 -9.74 13.01
C THR A 429 1.84 -10.81 14.03
N ARG A 430 3.13 -11.03 14.19
CA ARG A 430 3.62 -11.91 15.23
C ARG A 430 3.67 -11.17 16.55
N VAL A 431 2.95 -11.71 17.53
CA VAL A 431 2.99 -11.23 18.91
C VAL A 431 3.88 -12.15 19.73
N ARG A 432 4.84 -11.54 20.41
CA ARG A 432 5.84 -12.21 21.26
C ARG A 432 5.64 -11.79 22.72
N ASP A 433 6.28 -12.54 23.62
CA ASP A 433 6.36 -12.23 25.05
C ASP A 433 5.00 -12.08 25.73
N ALA A 434 3.99 -12.84 25.31
CA ALA A 434 2.65 -12.78 25.86
C ALA A 434 2.19 -14.15 26.38
N ASP A 435 1.48 -14.16 27.51
CA ASP A 435 1.06 -15.41 28.15
C ASP A 435 -0.23 -15.92 27.48
N SER A 436 -0.25 -17.20 27.07
CA SER A 436 -1.33 -17.79 26.26
C SER A 436 -2.74 -17.67 26.86
N GLY A 437 -2.84 -17.73 28.19
CA GLY A 437 -4.10 -17.55 28.92
C GLY A 437 -4.67 -16.13 28.85
N TRP A 438 -3.80 -15.13 28.73
CA TRP A 438 -4.18 -13.73 28.60
C TRP A 438 -4.31 -13.30 27.13
N LEU A 439 -3.52 -13.86 26.22
CA LEU A 439 -3.69 -13.69 24.78
C LEU A 439 -5.09 -14.09 24.31
N SER A 440 -5.56 -15.29 24.70
CA SER A 440 -6.94 -15.71 24.42
C SER A 440 -7.98 -14.75 25.00
N ALA A 441 -7.75 -14.28 26.24
CA ALA A 441 -8.61 -13.29 26.86
C ALA A 441 -8.67 -12.00 26.05
N LEU A 442 -7.55 -11.51 25.52
CA LEU A 442 -7.45 -10.28 24.74
C LEU A 442 -8.02 -10.40 23.32
N GLY A 443 -8.53 -11.56 22.93
CA GLY A 443 -8.92 -11.81 21.54
C GLY A 443 -7.68 -11.97 20.65
N MET A 444 -6.62 -12.60 21.13
CA MET A 444 -5.34 -12.78 20.44
C MET A 444 -4.94 -14.26 20.37
N GLY A 445 -5.72 -15.11 19.69
CA GLY A 445 -5.28 -16.47 19.36
C GLY A 445 -5.00 -17.42 20.55
N VAL A 446 -4.54 -18.63 20.22
CA VAL A 446 -4.86 -19.90 20.91
C VAL A 446 -3.95 -20.20 22.13
N SER A 447 -4.49 -21.05 23.01
CA SER A 447 -4.02 -21.55 24.31
C SER A 447 -2.64 -22.23 24.40
N GLU A 448 -1.70 -21.98 23.50
CA GLU A 448 -0.34 -22.55 23.58
C GLU A 448 0.71 -21.48 23.90
N ASN A 449 1.56 -21.76 24.88
CA ASN A 449 2.64 -20.87 25.29
C ASN A 449 3.66 -20.70 24.16
N GLY A 450 3.86 -19.45 23.73
CA GLY A 450 4.94 -19.06 22.83
C GLY A 450 4.47 -18.74 21.43
N LYS A 451 4.70 -17.48 21.00
CA LYS A 451 4.62 -16.99 19.62
C LYS A 451 3.27 -17.28 18.93
N THR A 452 2.31 -16.37 19.09
CA THR A 452 1.01 -16.46 18.40
C THR A 452 0.90 -15.40 17.32
N THR A 453 0.61 -15.83 16.09
CA THR A 453 0.20 -14.93 15.01
C THR A 453 -1.20 -14.40 15.33
N THR A 454 -1.32 -13.07 15.47
CA THR A 454 -2.57 -12.41 15.83
C THR A 454 -2.99 -11.45 14.73
N THR A 455 -4.29 -11.29 14.53
CA THR A 455 -4.84 -10.25 13.65
C THR A 455 -4.98 -8.94 14.45
N LEU A 456 -4.35 -7.88 13.98
CA LEU A 456 -4.49 -6.52 14.50
C LEU A 456 -5.29 -5.74 13.47
N THR A 457 -6.37 -5.13 13.91
CA THR A 457 -7.23 -4.27 13.09
C THR A 457 -6.83 -2.83 13.34
N GLN A 458 -6.19 -2.21 12.35
CA GLN A 458 -5.89 -0.78 12.35
C GLN A 458 -7.09 -0.02 11.77
N SER A 459 -7.58 0.97 12.51
CA SER A 459 -8.53 1.96 11.98
C SER A 459 -7.81 3.24 11.60
N SER A 460 -8.36 3.92 10.60
CA SER A 460 -8.13 5.35 10.37
C SER A 460 -8.42 6.10 11.69
N SER A 461 -7.55 7.03 12.09
CA SER A 461 -7.70 7.69 13.40
C SER A 461 -8.92 8.62 13.45
N ARG A 462 -9.76 8.36 14.45
CA ARG A 462 -10.97 9.16 14.70
C ARG A 462 -10.65 10.54 15.30
N SER A 463 -9.43 10.74 15.80
CA SER A 463 -9.05 11.94 16.53
C SER A 463 -8.63 13.15 15.71
N ILE A 464 -8.49 13.00 14.39
CA ILE A 464 -8.19 14.15 13.54
C ILE A 464 -9.46 15.00 13.37
N SER A 465 -9.31 16.32 13.36
CA SER A 465 -10.46 17.22 13.20
C SER A 465 -11.09 17.02 11.81
N VAL A 466 -12.40 16.81 11.77
CA VAL A 466 -13.14 16.85 10.48
C VAL A 466 -12.95 18.23 9.88
N GLY A 467 -12.54 18.29 8.61
CA GLY A 467 -12.19 19.53 7.93
C GLY A 467 -10.72 19.96 8.01
N GLU A 468 -9.85 19.17 8.65
CA GLU A 468 -8.40 19.34 8.48
C GLU A 468 -7.95 18.77 7.12
N THR A 469 -7.08 19.49 6.42
CA THR A 469 -6.59 19.12 5.08
C THR A 469 -5.28 18.34 5.21
N THR A 470 -5.15 17.27 4.42
CA THR A 470 -3.87 16.58 4.20
C THR A 470 -3.34 16.96 2.83
N GLU A 471 -2.07 17.32 2.73
CA GLU A 471 -1.43 17.70 1.47
C GLU A 471 -0.25 16.76 1.16
N ALA A 472 -0.07 16.46 -0.12
CA ALA A 472 1.08 15.72 -0.62
C ALA A 472 1.61 16.35 -1.92
N GLN A 473 2.91 16.14 -2.18
CA GLN A 473 3.56 16.61 -3.41
C GLN A 473 4.19 15.43 -4.16
N PHE A 474 4.04 15.44 -5.48
CA PHE A 474 4.59 14.44 -6.38
C PHE A 474 5.38 15.15 -7.47
N MET A 475 6.54 14.61 -7.81
CA MET A 475 7.32 15.03 -8.96
C MET A 475 7.08 14.01 -10.07
N LEU A 476 6.42 14.46 -11.13
CA LEU A 476 6.11 13.62 -12.29
C LEU A 476 6.76 14.23 -13.55
N ALA A 477 7.39 13.41 -14.37
CA ALA A 477 8.16 13.83 -15.53
C ALA A 477 7.83 12.97 -16.76
N ALA A 478 7.82 13.59 -17.93
CA ALA A 478 7.73 12.90 -19.22
C ALA A 478 8.82 13.41 -20.17
N ASN A 479 9.44 12.48 -20.90
CA ASN A 479 10.33 12.82 -22.01
C ASN A 479 9.58 13.54 -23.14
N ALA A 480 10.33 14.13 -24.07
CA ALA A 480 9.78 14.99 -25.14
C ALA A 480 8.64 14.33 -25.95
N ASN A 481 8.69 13.01 -26.12
CA ASN A 481 7.72 12.23 -26.89
C ASN A 481 6.89 11.26 -26.01
N GLU A 482 7.03 11.36 -24.69
CA GLU A 482 6.31 10.50 -23.75
C GLU A 482 4.99 11.19 -23.35
N PHE A 483 3.91 10.42 -23.30
CA PHE A 483 2.61 10.85 -22.76
C PHE A 483 2.07 9.76 -21.84
N TYR A 484 1.67 10.12 -20.62
CA TYR A 484 0.95 9.22 -19.74
C TYR A 484 0.04 9.97 -18.78
N SER A 485 -0.87 9.21 -18.16
CA SER A 485 -1.80 9.71 -17.14
C SER A 485 -1.57 9.01 -15.81
N VAL A 486 -1.79 9.75 -14.72
CA VAL A 486 -1.70 9.24 -13.35
C VAL A 486 -2.97 9.62 -12.61
N ASP A 487 -3.70 8.63 -12.13
CA ASP A 487 -4.75 8.84 -11.15
C ASP A 487 -4.17 8.96 -9.74
N VAL A 488 -4.67 9.91 -8.98
CA VAL A 488 -4.33 10.14 -7.58
C VAL A 488 -5.52 9.77 -6.70
N TYR A 489 -5.28 8.97 -5.66
CA TYR A 489 -6.28 8.55 -4.70
C TYR A 489 -5.82 8.83 -3.27
N TYR A 490 -6.68 9.39 -2.44
CA TYR A 490 -6.45 9.48 -1.00
C TYR A 490 -6.71 8.11 -0.33
N ASP A 491 -5.70 7.59 0.37
CA ASP A 491 -5.79 6.37 1.17
C ASP A 491 -6.30 6.72 2.57
N ARG A 492 -7.55 6.35 2.86
CA ARG A 492 -8.17 6.58 4.17
C ARG A 492 -7.47 5.84 5.31
N MET A 493 -6.77 4.73 5.02
CA MET A 493 -6.13 3.90 6.03
C MET A 493 -4.88 4.58 6.60
N PHE A 494 -3.96 4.99 5.74
CA PHE A 494 -2.69 5.62 6.13
C PHE A 494 -2.73 7.16 6.09
N GLY A 495 -3.79 7.74 5.52
CA GLY A 495 -3.91 9.18 5.34
C GLY A 495 -2.87 9.74 4.37
N THR A 496 -2.47 8.96 3.38
CA THR A 496 -1.50 9.31 2.32
C THR A 496 -2.18 9.23 0.95
N PHE A 497 -1.43 9.38 -0.15
CA PHE A 497 -1.97 9.36 -1.50
C PHE A 497 -1.33 8.26 -2.33
N ALA A 498 -2.17 7.35 -2.84
CA ALA A 498 -1.80 6.33 -3.80
C ALA A 498 -1.87 6.88 -5.23
N LEU A 499 -0.96 6.43 -6.08
CA LEU A 499 -0.88 6.81 -7.48
C LEU A 499 -0.90 5.54 -8.33
N ARG A 500 -1.67 5.55 -9.41
CA ARG A 500 -1.70 4.46 -10.38
C ARG A 500 -2.00 5.00 -11.77
N ARG A 501 -1.85 4.19 -12.81
CA ARG A 501 -2.40 4.54 -14.12
C ARG A 501 -3.93 4.38 -14.09
N PRO A 502 -4.69 5.16 -14.86
CA PRO A 502 -6.14 5.03 -14.91
C PRO A 502 -6.58 3.63 -15.37
N GLU A 503 -7.71 3.13 -14.86
CA GLU A 503 -8.29 1.86 -15.31
C GLU A 503 -8.69 1.94 -16.79
N GLY A 504 -8.09 1.10 -17.64
CA GLY A 504 -8.20 1.19 -19.10
C GLY A 504 -7.33 2.29 -19.73
N GLY A 505 -6.38 2.84 -18.97
CA GLY A 505 -5.54 3.99 -19.32
C GLY A 505 -4.05 3.70 -19.49
N ALA A 506 -3.72 2.48 -19.91
CA ALA A 506 -2.53 2.27 -20.73
C ALA A 506 -3.00 1.39 -21.88
N CYS A 507 -3.01 1.95 -23.09
CA CYS A 507 -2.88 1.09 -24.26
C CYS A 507 -1.64 0.22 -23.99
N PRO A 508 -1.69 -1.11 -24.15
CA PRO A 508 -0.47 -1.89 -24.10
C PRO A 508 0.55 -1.21 -25.01
N ALA A 509 1.82 -1.08 -24.57
CA ALA A 509 2.83 -0.53 -25.46
C ALA A 509 2.93 -1.45 -26.68
N PHE A 510 2.88 -0.88 -27.87
CA PHE A 510 3.11 -1.66 -29.08
C PHE A 510 4.54 -2.21 -29.02
N ASP A 511 4.68 -3.53 -29.06
CA ASP A 511 5.98 -4.21 -29.08
C ASP A 511 6.29 -4.62 -30.53
N PRO A 512 7.18 -3.91 -31.24
CA PRO A 512 7.53 -4.23 -32.62
C PRO A 512 8.29 -5.56 -32.74
N SER A 513 8.81 -6.09 -31.62
CA SER A 513 9.55 -7.36 -31.58
C SER A 513 8.66 -8.58 -31.31
N ASP A 514 7.42 -8.37 -30.89
CA ASP A 514 6.36 -9.39 -30.77
C ASP A 514 5.01 -8.83 -31.27
N PRO A 515 4.90 -8.53 -32.59
CA PRO A 515 3.76 -7.81 -33.11
C PRO A 515 2.50 -8.70 -33.12
N ASP A 516 1.43 -8.25 -32.44
CA ASP A 516 0.11 -8.90 -32.39
C ASP A 516 -0.86 -8.24 -33.39
N GLY A 517 -1.32 -8.99 -34.41
CA GLY A 517 -2.25 -8.49 -35.44
C GLY A 517 -3.65 -8.15 -34.90
N SER A 518 -3.89 -8.31 -33.60
CA SER A 518 -5.10 -7.86 -32.92
C SER A 518 -4.92 -6.63 -32.04
N PHE A 519 -3.71 -6.06 -32.00
CA PHE A 519 -3.36 -4.94 -31.13
C PHE A 519 -4.29 -3.72 -31.30
N CYS A 520 -4.63 -3.35 -32.55
CA CYS A 520 -5.50 -2.20 -32.84
C CYS A 520 -7.01 -2.47 -32.68
N ASN A 521 -7.43 -3.65 -32.19
CA ASN A 521 -8.84 -4.04 -32.15
C ASN A 521 -9.60 -3.61 -30.89
N ASP A 522 -8.93 -3.03 -29.90
CA ASP A 522 -9.59 -2.50 -28.71
C ASP A 522 -10.08 -1.06 -28.97
N PRO A 523 -11.40 -0.79 -28.98
CA PRO A 523 -11.92 0.56 -29.19
C PRO A 523 -11.58 1.55 -28.06
N ALA A 524 -11.13 1.05 -26.89
CA ALA A 524 -10.60 1.88 -25.81
C ALA A 524 -9.11 2.23 -26.01
N CYS A 525 -8.42 1.56 -26.93
CA CYS A 525 -6.99 1.70 -27.20
C CYS A 525 -6.72 1.83 -28.71
N PRO A 526 -7.03 2.98 -29.34
CA PRO A 526 -6.75 3.17 -30.75
C PRO A 526 -5.24 3.23 -31.03
N CYS A 527 -4.81 2.67 -32.15
CA CYS A 527 -3.42 2.68 -32.58
C CYS A 527 -2.94 4.09 -32.95
N PHE A 528 -1.76 4.44 -32.46
CA PHE A 528 -1.08 5.69 -32.74
C PHE A 528 -0.21 5.58 -34.01
N ALA A 529 0.43 6.69 -34.39
CA ALA A 529 1.20 6.74 -35.62
C ALA A 529 2.37 5.74 -35.56
N GLY A 530 2.46 4.87 -36.57
CA GLY A 530 3.48 3.80 -36.63
C GLY A 530 3.09 2.48 -35.97
N GLU A 531 1.88 2.37 -35.40
CA GLU A 531 1.34 1.13 -34.82
C GLU A 531 0.34 0.44 -35.77
N GLY A 532 0.36 -0.90 -35.81
CA GLY A 532 -0.53 -1.75 -36.59
C GLY A 532 -0.86 -3.04 -35.83
N ASP A 533 -1.68 -3.96 -36.31
CA ASP A 533 -2.36 -4.06 -37.60
C ASP A 533 -3.78 -3.44 -37.52
N CYS A 534 -4.01 -2.30 -38.17
CA CYS A 534 -5.35 -1.67 -38.21
C CYS A 534 -6.16 -2.22 -39.41
N ASP A 535 -7.47 -2.42 -39.30
CA ASP A 535 -8.29 -2.83 -40.46
C ASP A 535 -9.09 -1.67 -41.09
N SER A 536 -9.11 -0.52 -40.41
CA SER A 536 -9.89 0.66 -40.77
C SER A 536 -9.42 1.90 -40.00
N ASP A 537 -9.70 3.09 -40.55
CA ASP A 537 -9.40 4.38 -39.91
C ASP A 537 -9.99 4.50 -38.48
N SER A 538 -11.05 3.73 -38.16
CA SER A 538 -11.69 3.77 -36.85
C SER A 538 -10.89 3.11 -35.73
N GLN A 539 -9.87 2.32 -36.09
CA GLN A 539 -8.93 1.71 -35.16
C GLN A 539 -7.71 2.61 -34.90
N CYS A 540 -7.57 3.72 -35.64
CA CYS A 540 -6.49 4.67 -35.46
C CYS A 540 -6.91 5.86 -34.58
N ALA A 541 -5.91 6.47 -33.93
CA ALA A 541 -6.11 7.66 -33.13
C ALA A 541 -6.66 8.82 -33.99
N PRO A 542 -7.44 9.76 -33.41
CA PRO A 542 -8.04 10.86 -34.19
C PRO A 542 -7.01 11.65 -34.99
N GLY A 543 -7.22 11.76 -36.31
CA GLY A 543 -6.31 12.46 -37.23
C GLY A 543 -5.35 11.56 -38.00
N LEU A 544 -5.39 10.25 -37.75
CA LEU A 544 -4.68 9.22 -38.50
C LEU A 544 -5.66 8.46 -39.40
N VAL A 545 -5.11 7.86 -40.46
CA VAL A 545 -5.77 6.90 -41.34
C VAL A 545 -5.06 5.57 -41.27
N CYS A 546 -5.80 4.50 -41.53
CA CYS A 546 -5.22 3.18 -41.61
C CYS A 546 -4.58 3.01 -42.99
N GLY A 547 -3.25 3.09 -43.05
CA GLY A 547 -2.51 2.98 -44.31
C GLY A 547 -2.47 1.53 -44.78
N THR A 548 -2.66 1.31 -46.08
CA THR A 548 -2.72 -0.05 -46.66
C THR A 548 -1.33 -0.61 -46.94
N ASP A 549 -1.07 -1.83 -46.45
CA ASP A 549 0.15 -2.64 -46.66
C ASP A 549 1.46 -1.85 -46.40
N ASN A 550 1.43 -0.90 -45.45
CA ASN A 550 2.54 -0.01 -45.14
C ASN A 550 3.37 -0.48 -43.92
N GLY A 551 3.05 -1.65 -43.35
CA GLY A 551 3.77 -2.31 -42.27
C GLY A 551 5.30 -2.33 -42.42
N PRO A 552 5.87 -2.64 -43.60
CA PRO A 552 7.33 -2.63 -43.81
C PRO A 552 8.02 -1.31 -43.46
N HIS A 553 7.34 -0.16 -43.58
CA HIS A 553 7.92 1.14 -43.21
C HIS A 553 8.18 1.29 -41.71
N TYR A 554 7.52 0.47 -40.89
CA TYR A 554 7.55 0.53 -39.44
C TYR A 554 8.18 -0.72 -38.82
N GLY A 555 8.83 -1.57 -39.62
CA GLY A 555 9.43 -2.82 -39.16
C GLY A 555 8.42 -3.93 -38.88
N LEU A 556 7.22 -3.86 -39.47
CA LEU A 556 6.11 -4.79 -39.29
C LEU A 556 5.88 -5.67 -40.54
N PRO A 557 5.10 -6.77 -40.44
CA PRO A 557 4.84 -7.66 -41.57
C PRO A 557 4.30 -6.95 -42.82
N ALA A 558 4.59 -7.51 -43.99
CA ALA A 558 4.30 -6.89 -45.30
C ALA A 558 2.82 -6.58 -45.57
N ASN A 559 1.94 -7.40 -45.00
CA ASN A 559 0.50 -7.31 -45.19
C ASN A 559 -0.21 -6.55 -44.07
N TRP A 560 0.56 -5.86 -43.21
CA TRP A 560 0.00 -5.12 -42.10
C TRP A 560 -0.27 -3.69 -42.49
N ASP A 561 -1.38 -3.20 -41.98
CA ASP A 561 -1.83 -1.83 -42.12
C ASP A 561 -1.46 -1.07 -40.84
N VAL A 562 -0.78 0.06 -40.99
CA VAL A 562 -0.24 0.86 -39.90
C VAL A 562 -0.91 2.22 -39.92
N CYS A 563 -1.31 2.69 -38.74
CA CYS A 563 -1.90 4.00 -38.56
C CYS A 563 -0.88 5.08 -38.89
N VAL A 564 -1.22 5.95 -39.84
CA VAL A 564 -0.35 7.04 -40.31
C VAL A 564 -1.13 8.33 -40.47
N PRO A 565 -0.49 9.51 -40.45
CA PRO A 565 -1.16 10.75 -40.86
C PRO A 565 -1.77 10.62 -42.26
N GLU A 566 -2.93 11.26 -42.51
CA GLU A 566 -3.71 11.21 -43.77
C GLU A 566 -2.90 11.58 -45.04
N PHE A 567 -1.69 12.11 -44.89
CA PHE A 567 -0.85 12.66 -45.95
C PHE A 567 0.47 11.92 -46.18
N CYS A 568 0.78 10.83 -45.45
CA CYS A 568 2.04 10.10 -45.66
C CYS A 568 2.01 9.24 -46.96
N PRO A 569 3.03 9.34 -47.84
CA PRO A 569 3.16 8.49 -49.02
C PRO A 569 3.71 7.09 -48.69
N VAL A 570 3.23 6.06 -49.39
CA VAL A 570 3.72 4.67 -49.31
C VAL A 570 4.94 4.51 -50.22
N PHE A 571 6.00 3.84 -49.75
CA PHE A 571 7.19 3.56 -50.57
C PHE A 571 6.88 2.45 -51.58
N ASP A 572 7.00 2.77 -52.88
CA ASP A 572 7.00 1.79 -53.95
C ASP A 572 8.46 1.56 -54.40
N PRO A 573 9.08 0.40 -54.10
CA PRO A 573 10.44 0.11 -54.56
C PRO A 573 10.56 0.01 -56.09
N SER A 574 9.43 -0.10 -56.80
CA SER A 574 9.35 -0.08 -58.27
C SER A 574 9.32 1.34 -58.85
N ASP A 575 8.96 2.34 -58.03
CA ASP A 575 8.92 3.77 -58.36
C ASP A 575 9.42 4.61 -57.17
N PRO A 576 10.72 4.49 -56.81
CA PRO A 576 11.23 5.09 -55.59
C PRO A 576 11.23 6.62 -55.70
N ASP A 577 10.48 7.29 -54.82
CA ASP A 577 10.43 8.75 -54.71
C ASP A 577 11.51 9.27 -53.75
N GLY A 578 12.48 10.01 -54.26
CA GLY A 578 13.55 10.62 -53.44
C GLY A 578 13.05 11.70 -52.47
N ALA A 579 11.79 12.12 -52.58
CA ALA A 579 11.15 13.00 -51.61
C ALA A 579 10.55 12.25 -50.40
N LEU A 580 10.51 10.91 -50.42
CA LEU A 580 9.82 10.13 -49.40
C LEU A 580 10.29 10.42 -47.97
N CYS A 581 11.61 10.45 -47.75
CA CYS A 581 12.19 10.67 -46.41
C CYS A 581 12.28 12.16 -46.03
N ASN A 582 11.78 13.07 -46.86
CA ASN A 582 11.89 14.51 -46.66
C ASN A 582 10.74 15.12 -45.86
N ASP A 583 9.72 14.34 -45.54
CA ASP A 583 8.64 14.76 -44.65
C ASP A 583 8.99 14.41 -43.19
N PRO A 584 9.17 15.41 -42.29
CA PRO A 584 9.48 15.16 -40.89
C PRO A 584 8.35 14.45 -40.13
N ASP A 585 7.12 14.45 -40.65
CA ASP A 585 5.98 13.73 -40.08
C ASP A 585 5.88 12.29 -40.62
N CYS A 586 6.74 11.89 -41.58
CA CYS A 586 6.78 10.54 -42.19
C CYS A 586 8.26 10.04 -42.31
N PRO A 587 8.93 9.70 -41.19
CA PRO A 587 10.30 9.19 -41.25
C PRO A 587 10.39 7.83 -41.97
N CYS A 588 11.49 7.61 -42.67
CA CYS A 588 11.76 6.39 -43.44
C CYS A 588 12.17 5.20 -42.56
N GLY A 589 11.61 4.03 -42.89
CA GLY A 589 11.93 2.76 -42.24
C GLY A 589 13.24 2.13 -42.71
N LEU A 590 13.60 0.99 -42.12
CA LEU A 590 14.80 0.22 -42.47
C LEU A 590 14.83 -0.09 -43.98
N ALA A 591 16.00 0.02 -44.59
CA ALA A 591 16.25 -0.24 -46.02
C ALA A 591 15.47 0.66 -47.00
N THR A 592 14.94 1.80 -46.55
CA THR A 592 14.29 2.82 -47.40
C THR A 592 15.09 4.14 -47.45
N GLY A 593 15.02 4.85 -48.57
CA GLY A 593 15.78 6.09 -48.85
C GLY A 593 14.94 7.05 -49.72
N ASP A 594 15.36 8.28 -50.01
CA ASP A 594 16.66 8.94 -49.90
C ASP A 594 16.75 9.84 -48.64
N CYS A 595 17.34 9.35 -47.53
CA CYS A 595 17.47 10.16 -46.31
C CYS A 595 18.65 11.14 -46.43
N ASP A 596 18.56 12.40 -45.99
CA ASP A 596 19.73 13.29 -45.98
C ASP A 596 20.48 13.27 -44.62
N ASN A 597 19.81 12.84 -43.55
CA ASN A 597 20.37 12.73 -42.20
C ASN A 597 19.54 11.80 -41.30
N ASP A 598 20.10 11.41 -40.15
CA ASP A 598 19.50 10.43 -39.22
C ASP A 598 18.08 10.79 -38.73
N SER A 599 17.71 12.08 -38.67
CA SER A 599 16.37 12.49 -38.21
C SER A 599 15.24 12.18 -39.21
N GLN A 600 15.61 11.79 -40.43
CA GLN A 600 14.68 11.36 -41.47
C GLN A 600 14.43 9.84 -41.43
N CYS A 601 15.08 9.14 -40.50
CA CYS A 601 14.90 7.71 -40.28
C CYS A 601 14.04 7.44 -39.04
N ALA A 602 13.35 6.30 -39.03
CA ALA A 602 12.61 5.83 -37.88
C ALA A 602 13.53 5.69 -36.64
N PRO A 603 13.00 5.83 -35.41
CA PRO A 603 13.80 5.73 -34.19
C PRO A 603 14.65 4.45 -34.15
N GLY A 604 15.94 4.60 -33.83
CA GLY A 604 16.89 3.48 -33.77
C GLY A 604 17.70 3.26 -35.06
N LEU A 605 17.33 3.90 -36.17
CA LEU A 605 18.05 3.81 -37.44
C LEU A 605 18.96 5.03 -37.65
N VAL A 606 19.95 4.86 -38.54
CA VAL A 606 20.85 5.93 -38.99
C VAL A 606 20.83 6.06 -40.50
N CYS A 607 21.11 7.24 -41.02
CA CYS A 607 21.15 7.47 -42.45
C CYS A 607 22.49 7.00 -43.01
N GLY A 608 22.48 5.85 -43.68
CA GLY A 608 23.63 5.28 -44.37
C GLY A 608 23.90 6.02 -45.68
N HIS A 609 25.13 6.47 -45.89
CA HIS A 609 25.48 7.29 -47.05
C HIS A 609 25.85 6.48 -48.30
N ASP A 610 25.28 6.85 -49.46
CA ASP A 610 25.52 6.26 -50.78
C ASP A 610 25.31 4.74 -50.86
N VAL A 611 24.56 4.16 -49.91
CA VAL A 611 24.31 2.70 -49.81
C VAL A 611 23.09 2.24 -50.61
N GLY A 612 22.39 3.14 -51.31
CA GLY A 612 21.22 2.84 -52.14
C GLY A 612 21.34 1.57 -53.01
N PRO A 613 22.45 1.39 -53.77
CA PRO A 613 22.66 0.18 -54.57
C PRO A 613 22.64 -1.12 -53.78
N LEU A 614 23.00 -1.09 -52.48
CA LEU A 614 22.96 -2.27 -51.62
C LEU A 614 21.52 -2.73 -51.35
N TYR A 615 20.53 -1.83 -51.46
CA TYR A 615 19.12 -2.09 -51.16
C TYR A 615 18.24 -2.08 -52.43
N GLY A 616 18.86 -2.19 -53.61
CA GLY A 616 18.15 -2.13 -54.89
C GLY A 616 17.64 -0.74 -55.28
N LEU A 617 18.16 0.32 -54.66
CA LEU A 617 17.79 1.72 -54.89
C LEU A 617 18.80 2.42 -55.82
N PRO A 618 18.45 3.61 -56.37
CA PRO A 618 19.35 4.34 -57.27
C PRO A 618 20.74 4.61 -56.68
N ALA A 619 21.74 4.68 -57.56
CA ALA A 619 23.11 4.96 -57.17
C ALA A 619 23.26 6.38 -56.61
N GLY A 620 23.88 6.49 -55.43
CA GLY A 620 24.07 7.74 -54.70
C GLY A 620 22.89 8.14 -53.81
N TRP A 621 21.96 7.22 -53.56
CA TRP A 621 20.94 7.38 -52.52
C TRP A 621 21.48 6.96 -51.17
N ASP A 622 21.04 7.71 -50.17
CA ASP A 622 21.25 7.41 -48.77
C ASP A 622 20.04 6.60 -48.24
N VAL A 623 20.28 5.65 -47.35
CA VAL A 623 19.25 4.69 -46.90
C VAL A 623 19.27 4.57 -45.38
N CYS A 624 18.10 4.52 -44.75
CA CYS A 624 17.99 4.27 -43.32
C CYS A 624 18.42 2.83 -43.01
N VAL A 625 19.47 2.67 -42.20
CA VAL A 625 20.09 1.38 -41.85
C VAL A 625 20.18 1.20 -40.34
N ASP A 626 20.25 -0.04 -39.89
CA ASP A 626 20.55 -0.35 -38.48
C ASP A 626 22.04 -0.10 -38.21
N PRO A 627 22.41 0.77 -37.25
CA PRO A 627 23.81 1.08 -36.94
C PRO A 627 24.60 -0.09 -36.32
N GLN A 628 23.92 -1.14 -35.84
CA GLN A 628 24.53 -2.32 -35.23
C GLN A 628 24.88 -3.41 -36.26
N CYS A 629 24.41 -3.27 -37.50
CA CYS A 629 24.57 -4.28 -38.55
C CYS A 629 25.72 -3.98 -39.52
N PRO A 630 26.44 -5.02 -39.99
CA PRO A 630 27.46 -4.85 -41.00
C PRO A 630 26.81 -4.43 -42.33
N LEU A 631 27.45 -3.49 -43.03
CA LEU A 631 27.05 -3.14 -44.39
C LEU A 631 27.37 -4.32 -45.33
N PHE A 632 26.41 -4.65 -46.18
CA PHE A 632 26.55 -5.74 -47.15
C PHE A 632 27.67 -5.46 -48.15
N ASP A 633 28.65 -6.38 -48.22
CA ASP A 633 29.76 -6.35 -49.18
C ASP A 633 29.64 -7.55 -50.13
N PRO A 634 29.20 -7.34 -51.39
CA PRO A 634 29.02 -8.42 -52.35
C PRO A 634 30.34 -9.09 -52.79
N ASP A 635 31.50 -8.49 -52.49
CA ASP A 635 32.82 -9.09 -52.75
C ASP A 635 33.31 -9.99 -51.60
N VAL A 636 32.61 -10.01 -50.47
CA VAL A 636 32.88 -10.89 -49.33
C VAL A 636 31.90 -12.06 -49.35
N THR A 637 32.39 -13.26 -49.68
CA THR A 637 31.59 -14.49 -49.58
C THR A 637 31.41 -14.89 -48.12
N ASP A 638 30.43 -14.29 -47.45
CA ASP A 638 29.90 -14.73 -46.17
C ASP A 638 28.56 -15.44 -46.43
N TRP A 639 28.49 -16.72 -46.07
CA TRP A 639 27.35 -17.62 -46.30
C TRP A 639 26.29 -17.50 -45.19
N SER A 640 26.46 -16.54 -44.30
CA SER A 640 25.60 -16.25 -43.15
C SER A 640 25.57 -14.74 -42.92
N PHE A 641 25.58 -13.99 -44.03
CA PHE A 641 25.60 -12.53 -43.97
C PHE A 641 24.29 -12.00 -43.38
N CYS A 642 23.17 -12.54 -43.84
CA CYS A 642 21.87 -12.25 -43.27
C CYS A 642 21.71 -13.03 -41.97
N SER A 643 21.09 -12.40 -40.97
CA SER A 643 20.73 -13.06 -39.72
C SER A 643 19.46 -12.44 -39.14
N ALA A 644 18.80 -13.10 -38.20
CA ALA A 644 17.63 -12.53 -37.53
C ALA A 644 17.96 -11.22 -36.78
N ASP A 645 19.20 -11.08 -36.30
CA ASP A 645 19.68 -9.86 -35.63
C ASP A 645 20.12 -8.77 -36.64
N CYS A 646 20.39 -9.15 -37.90
CA CYS A 646 20.78 -8.24 -38.98
C CYS A 646 20.12 -8.67 -40.29
N PRO A 647 18.83 -8.32 -40.48
CA PRO A 647 18.06 -8.80 -41.61
C PRO A 647 18.44 -8.07 -42.91
N CYS A 648 18.44 -8.82 -44.00
CA CYS A 648 18.86 -8.37 -45.33
C CYS A 648 17.72 -7.73 -46.14
N GLY A 649 18.01 -6.60 -46.81
CA GLY A 649 17.06 -5.97 -47.73
C GLY A 649 16.96 -6.66 -49.08
N PHE A 650 16.11 -6.12 -49.97
CA PHE A 650 15.97 -6.59 -51.35
C PHE A 650 17.32 -6.74 -52.06
N GLY A 651 17.55 -7.92 -52.66
CA GLY A 651 18.76 -8.19 -53.45
C GLY A 651 20.02 -8.47 -52.61
N GLN A 652 19.89 -8.70 -51.30
CA GLN A 652 20.97 -9.10 -50.40
C GLN A 652 20.81 -10.57 -49.96
N GLY A 653 21.93 -11.23 -49.69
CA GLY A 653 22.05 -12.64 -49.30
C GLY A 653 23.46 -12.88 -48.73
N ASP A 654 23.84 -14.02 -48.21
CA ASP A 654 23.12 -15.30 -48.12
C ASP A 654 22.15 -15.30 -46.92
N CYS A 655 20.86 -15.58 -47.16
CA CYS A 655 19.85 -15.82 -46.12
C CYS A 655 19.55 -17.32 -46.01
N ASP A 656 19.35 -17.85 -44.80
CA ASP A 656 18.95 -19.25 -44.60
C ASP A 656 17.43 -19.39 -44.39
N SER A 657 16.73 -18.30 -44.05
CA SER A 657 15.29 -18.28 -43.77
C SER A 657 14.65 -16.91 -43.98
N ASP A 658 13.33 -16.86 -44.15
CA ASP A 658 12.57 -15.60 -44.30
C ASP A 658 12.79 -14.63 -43.13
N SER A 659 13.03 -15.14 -41.92
CA SER A 659 13.32 -14.32 -40.74
C SER A 659 14.67 -13.60 -40.77
N GLU A 660 15.51 -13.90 -41.76
CA GLU A 660 16.80 -13.23 -41.98
C GLU A 660 16.70 -12.17 -43.09
N CYS A 661 15.52 -12.02 -43.68
CA CYS A 661 15.20 -10.94 -44.59
C CYS A 661 14.49 -9.81 -43.84
N ALA A 662 14.72 -8.58 -44.28
CA ALA A 662 14.05 -7.42 -43.73
C ALA A 662 12.53 -7.53 -43.98
N PRO A 663 11.69 -6.97 -43.10
CA PRO A 663 10.25 -7.03 -43.27
C PRO A 663 9.82 -6.57 -44.68
N GLY A 664 8.96 -7.35 -45.34
CA GLY A 664 8.62 -7.14 -46.76
C GLY A 664 9.32 -8.07 -47.75
N PHE A 665 10.34 -8.82 -47.30
CA PHE A 665 11.11 -9.73 -48.13
C PHE A 665 11.07 -11.18 -47.60
N VAL A 666 11.17 -12.14 -48.52
CA VAL A 666 11.31 -13.58 -48.25
C VAL A 666 12.64 -14.07 -48.79
N CYS A 667 13.16 -15.12 -48.18
CA CYS A 667 14.43 -15.69 -48.57
C CYS A 667 14.24 -16.56 -49.82
N GLY A 668 14.64 -16.03 -50.98
CA GLY A 668 14.48 -16.74 -52.25
C GLY A 668 15.57 -17.78 -52.43
N HIS A 669 15.18 -19.04 -52.68
CA HIS A 669 16.13 -20.14 -52.81
C HIS A 669 16.89 -20.16 -54.15
N ASP A 670 18.22 -20.32 -54.09
CA ASP A 670 19.19 -20.42 -55.20
C ASP A 670 19.03 -19.29 -56.25
N ASN A 671 18.47 -18.14 -55.86
CA ASN A 671 18.17 -17.01 -56.74
C ASN A 671 19.34 -16.02 -56.88
N GLY A 672 20.47 -16.28 -56.21
CA GLY A 672 21.72 -15.51 -56.33
C GLY A 672 22.12 -15.07 -57.75
N PRO A 673 21.98 -15.91 -58.80
CA PRO A 673 22.33 -15.53 -60.17
C PRO A 673 21.52 -14.34 -60.73
N GLU A 674 20.31 -14.10 -60.21
CA GLU A 674 19.45 -12.98 -60.62
C GLU A 674 20.01 -11.63 -60.14
N PHE A 675 20.82 -11.66 -59.08
CA PHE A 675 21.42 -10.50 -58.42
C PHE A 675 22.95 -10.41 -58.61
N GLY A 676 23.53 -11.34 -59.39
CA GLY A 676 24.97 -11.34 -59.70
C GLY A 676 25.84 -12.14 -58.72
N TYR A 677 25.23 -12.95 -57.84
CA TYR A 677 25.90 -13.79 -56.83
C TYR A 677 26.10 -15.24 -57.32
N PRO A 678 26.84 -16.09 -56.57
CA PRO A 678 26.93 -17.52 -56.83
C PRO A 678 25.55 -18.20 -56.92
N SER A 679 25.47 -19.29 -57.68
CA SER A 679 24.21 -20.03 -57.92
C SER A 679 23.68 -20.83 -56.74
N THR A 680 24.26 -20.65 -55.57
CA THR A 680 23.93 -21.34 -54.33
C THR A 680 23.64 -20.36 -53.21
N TRP A 681 23.48 -19.08 -53.55
CA TRP A 681 23.10 -18.03 -52.60
C TRP A 681 21.60 -17.86 -52.65
N ASP A 682 21.05 -17.74 -51.46
CA ASP A 682 19.66 -17.40 -51.23
C ASP A 682 19.60 -15.89 -50.93
N VAL A 683 18.77 -15.17 -51.69
CA VAL A 683 18.71 -13.70 -51.68
C VAL A 683 17.30 -13.26 -51.34
N CYS A 684 17.20 -12.27 -50.45
CA CYS A 684 15.95 -11.66 -50.06
C CYS A 684 15.27 -10.97 -51.24
N VAL A 685 14.04 -11.38 -51.55
CA VAL A 685 13.20 -10.87 -52.63
C VAL A 685 11.82 -10.48 -52.10
N PRO A 686 11.04 -9.62 -52.77
CA PRO A 686 9.73 -9.21 -52.26
C PRO A 686 8.86 -10.44 -52.01
N ALA A 687 8.16 -10.46 -50.88
CA ALA A 687 7.13 -11.45 -50.61
C ALA A 687 6.00 -11.29 -51.66
N GLU A 688 5.68 -12.34 -52.43
CA GLU A 688 4.58 -12.33 -53.42
C GLU A 688 3.18 -12.32 -52.78
#